data_AF-A0A0P1KXU7-F1
#
_entry.id   AF-A0A0P1KXU7-F1
#
_cell.length_a   1.000
_cell.length_b   1.000
_cell.length_c   1.000
_cell.angle_alpha   90.00
_cell.angle_beta   90.00
_cell.angle_gamma   90.00
#
_symmetry.space_group_name_H-M   'P 1'
#
loop_
_entity.id
_entity.type
_entity.pdbx_description
1 polymer ?
#
loop_
_entity_poly.entity_id
_entity_poly.type
_entity_poly.pdbx_seq_one_letter_code
_entity_poly.pdbx_strand_id
1 'polypeptide(L)'
;MSGSSKKLSIEERLSLAARAKSRRKGKKLDSPVPSHAAGELNSETKSSEATDAVQPKGFDGGVLEEPAKDDALSSYELDTILPPDYRDLAAETVVNMLKPYLRRRAESLVPRSQHHDSSLTKLIREKDSIIEELRKEGENLSKLELRNNSTIKELRDKLKATEKALNSKQRLLDTKSTENSLLESNLEEMQSQRKELERQLESAISERDQAIQDSEELKTEVLSNLKKSIEDAENHNIQLQSQVRRLQDQNEEISIKASLKYRTLDETSSSEITRLETKLEEMRIKLHQSSNIQPEGGAITNSASDSKLLSKYNALENQLKASRDNWSSLESSFRQRTYELEAKLESTQQALDAAQEALESAKKTENSLKSTISSHDADKNSLEEEVNRLRGRIVNLDIDLQNTREDLKLWQEKYLIQRLELEEHLIKSKQPLGSPPEEILIARPEELPNDDDRIEHVSDWEIQGIQDLQQSFGDKNGTSDAGSQYSLAELSQNEEVDFSSSIRKSSLASLDLTPSQQQKTLPQSPHISQMNAQMVSRLGGQIRRLETELASLQDSNSRLLKEKQNINDTIVKLMEENRNAKQTKSQLEESLAHSNALEKKLNTTLQLLGERSERVEELENDVNDLKELMHMQVQQMVELQDRAR
;
A
#
# COMPACT_ATOMS: atom_id res chain seq x y z
N MET A 1 -7.43 47.22 19.45
CA MET A 1 -6.67 46.16 20.14
C MET A 1 -7.05 44.83 19.47
N SER A 2 -6.29 44.44 18.45
CA SER A 2 -6.54 43.27 17.59
C SER A 2 -5.66 42.11 18.06
N GLY A 3 -6.25 41.09 18.66
CA GLY A 3 -5.58 39.83 18.99
C GLY A 3 -5.86 38.78 17.92
N SER A 4 -4.99 38.67 16.91
CA SER A 4 -5.08 37.59 15.92
C SER A 4 -4.58 36.28 16.52
N SER A 5 -5.47 35.32 16.73
CA SER A 5 -5.12 33.94 17.06
C SER A 5 -4.46 33.27 15.84
N LYS A 6 -3.12 33.24 15.83
CA LYS A 6 -2.34 32.51 14.82
C LYS A 6 -2.70 31.02 14.91
N LYS A 7 -3.37 30.50 13.87
CA LYS A 7 -3.64 29.08 13.71
C LYS A 7 -2.30 28.38 13.46
N LEU A 8 -1.88 27.55 14.41
CA LEU A 8 -0.67 26.73 14.32
C LEU A 8 -0.69 25.87 13.05
N SER A 9 0.45 25.84 12.35
CA SER A 9 0.66 25.07 11.14
C SER A 9 0.53 23.57 11.40
N ILE A 10 0.12 22.80 10.40
CA ILE A 10 -0.01 21.33 10.48
C ILE A 10 1.31 20.68 10.93
N GLU A 11 2.44 21.25 10.54
CA GLU A 11 3.77 20.79 10.94
C GLU A 11 4.08 21.12 12.41
N GLU A 12 3.60 22.24 12.94
CA GLU A 12 3.69 22.55 14.38
C GLU A 12 2.77 21.64 15.21
N ARG A 13 1.58 21.31 14.70
CA ARG A 13 0.65 20.38 15.34
C ARG A 13 1.22 18.96 15.38
N LEU A 14 1.83 18.50 14.29
CA LEU A 14 2.51 17.21 14.20
C LEU A 14 3.77 17.17 15.09
N SER A 15 4.54 18.26 15.13
CA SER A 15 5.72 18.38 16.00
C SER A 15 5.35 18.40 17.49
N LEU A 16 4.24 19.04 17.86
CA LEU A 16 3.70 19.01 19.23
C LEU A 16 3.15 17.63 19.59
N ALA A 17 2.49 16.94 18.66
CA ALA A 17 2.01 15.57 18.85
C ALA A 17 3.16 14.56 19.02
N ALA A 18 4.27 14.74 18.29
CA ALA A 18 5.47 13.92 18.43
C ALA A 18 6.18 14.17 19.78
N ARG A 19 6.27 15.43 20.24
CA ARG A 19 6.80 15.75 21.58
C ARG A 19 5.90 15.26 22.73
N ALA A 20 4.58 15.20 22.53
CA ALA A 20 3.64 14.72 23.55
C ALA A 20 3.75 13.20 23.81
N LYS A 21 4.20 12.40 22.83
CA LYS A 21 4.37 10.93 22.98
C LYS A 21 5.63 10.51 23.74
N SER A 22 6.62 11.39 23.91
CA SER A 22 7.88 11.08 24.60
C SER A 22 7.80 11.22 26.14
N ARG A 23 6.78 11.89 26.68
CA ARG A 23 6.63 12.11 28.13
C ARG A 23 5.36 11.46 28.68
N ARG A 24 5.37 10.14 28.85
CA ARG A 24 4.52 9.44 29.84
C ARG A 24 4.99 8.00 30.04
N LYS A 25 6.08 7.85 30.81
CA LYS A 25 6.36 6.64 31.57
C LYS A 25 6.33 7.04 33.05
N GLY A 26 5.38 6.47 33.79
CA GLY A 26 5.26 6.63 35.23
C GLY A 26 3.97 7.33 35.67
N LYS A 27 2.97 6.54 36.06
CA LYS A 27 2.20 6.68 37.30
C LYS A 27 1.15 5.58 37.39
N LYS A 28 1.29 4.72 38.41
CA LYS A 28 0.26 3.82 38.92
C LYS A 28 -0.82 4.65 39.64
N LEU A 29 -2.08 4.38 39.31
CA LEU A 29 -3.32 4.67 40.05
C LEU A 29 -4.24 3.53 39.56
N ASP A 30 -4.62 2.50 40.32
CA ASP A 30 -5.41 2.43 41.54
C ASP A 30 -6.72 3.23 41.51
N SER A 31 -7.82 2.54 41.19
CA SER A 31 -9.13 2.54 41.88
C SER A 31 -10.15 1.68 41.08
N PRO A 32 -11.42 1.51 41.51
CA PRO A 32 -11.93 0.32 42.22
C PRO A 32 -13.10 -0.34 41.42
N VAL A 33 -14.00 -1.06 42.11
CA VAL A 33 -15.39 -1.51 41.72
C VAL A 33 -15.51 -3.04 41.57
N PRO A 34 -16.64 -3.71 41.91
CA PRO A 34 -17.41 -3.75 43.16
C PRO A 34 -17.77 -5.21 43.59
N SER A 35 -18.46 -5.34 44.72
CA SER A 35 -19.05 -6.57 45.26
C SER A 35 -20.29 -7.08 44.48
N HIS A 36 -20.42 -8.41 44.37
CA HIS A 36 -21.63 -9.27 44.41
C HIS A 36 -21.16 -10.69 43.98
N ALA A 37 -21.56 -11.85 44.51
CA ALA A 37 -22.59 -12.27 45.45
C ALA A 37 -22.19 -13.64 46.06
N ALA A 38 -22.81 -13.99 47.19
CA ALA A 38 -22.68 -15.24 47.93
C ALA A 38 -23.54 -16.38 47.35
N GLY A 39 -23.22 -17.62 47.73
CA GLY A 39 -24.05 -18.82 47.58
C GLY A 39 -23.18 -20.08 47.42
N GLU A 40 -22.70 -20.69 48.51
CA GLU A 40 -23.31 -21.79 49.28
C GLU A 40 -23.25 -23.20 48.64
N LEU A 41 -22.69 -24.11 49.45
CA LEU A 41 -23.06 -25.52 49.67
C LEU A 41 -22.34 -26.67 48.92
N ASN A 42 -21.70 -27.48 49.78
CA ASN A 42 -21.74 -28.96 49.89
C ASN A 42 -20.95 -29.80 48.87
N SER A 43 -19.90 -30.47 49.36
CA SER A 43 -19.88 -31.88 49.83
C SER A 43 -19.76 -32.84 48.64
N GLU A 44 -18.83 -33.78 48.57
CA GLU A 44 -18.63 -34.87 49.53
C GLU A 44 -17.49 -35.76 48.97
N THR A 45 -16.64 -36.32 49.85
CA THR A 45 -16.01 -37.67 49.80
C THR A 45 -15.20 -38.09 48.56
N LYS A 46 -14.09 -38.83 48.57
CA LYS A 46 -13.38 -39.84 49.40
C LYS A 46 -12.08 -40.09 48.59
N SER A 47 -10.91 -40.56 49.03
CA SER A 47 -10.48 -41.36 50.17
C SER A 47 -8.95 -41.58 50.03
N SER A 48 -8.24 -41.61 51.17
CA SER A 48 -7.15 -42.54 51.58
C SER A 48 -5.87 -42.67 50.70
N GLU A 49 -4.62 -42.68 51.18
CA GLU A 49 -3.95 -43.15 52.41
C GLU A 49 -2.67 -42.30 52.65
N ALA A 50 -2.36 -41.75 53.84
CA ALA A 50 -1.62 -42.33 54.98
C ALA A 50 -0.19 -42.83 54.61
N THR A 51 0.93 -42.43 55.24
CA THR A 51 1.21 -42.26 56.69
C THR A 51 2.40 -41.32 57.02
N ASP A 52 2.31 -40.73 58.23
CA ASP A 52 3.31 -40.30 59.23
C ASP A 52 4.46 -39.33 58.88
N ALA A 53 4.43 -38.08 59.39
CA ALA A 53 4.78 -37.62 60.75
C ALA A 53 6.31 -37.60 60.98
N VAL A 54 6.96 -36.46 61.25
CA VAL A 54 6.98 -35.77 62.56
C VAL A 54 7.51 -34.33 62.37
N GLN A 55 6.89 -33.38 63.09
CA GLN A 55 7.22 -31.94 63.28
C GLN A 55 8.59 -31.73 64.01
N PRO A 56 9.13 -30.52 64.35
CA PRO A 56 8.48 -29.19 64.42
C PRO A 56 9.31 -27.91 64.12
N LYS A 57 8.56 -26.79 64.08
CA LYS A 57 8.84 -25.40 64.55
C LYS A 57 9.98 -24.62 63.87
N GLY A 58 9.76 -23.39 63.41
CA GLY A 58 8.85 -22.37 63.92
C GLY A 58 9.68 -21.24 64.51
N PHE A 59 10.19 -20.39 63.62
CA PHE A 59 10.81 -19.10 63.90
C PHE A 59 9.69 -18.09 64.09
N ASP A 60 9.67 -17.37 65.20
CA ASP A 60 9.08 -16.04 65.21
C ASP A 60 9.86 -15.13 66.17
N GLY A 61 10.20 -13.95 65.67
CA GLY A 61 11.00 -12.94 66.34
C GLY A 61 10.10 -11.80 66.81
N GLY A 62 10.14 -11.54 68.11
CA GLY A 62 9.47 -10.41 68.74
C GLY A 62 10.42 -9.70 69.70
N VAL A 63 10.76 -8.48 69.31
CA VAL A 63 11.45 -7.39 70.02
C VAL A 63 11.03 -7.25 71.49
N LEU A 64 11.99 -6.97 72.39
CA LEU A 64 11.92 -5.90 73.43
C LEU A 64 13.19 -5.84 74.31
N GLU A 65 13.76 -4.64 74.30
CA GLU A 65 14.50 -3.87 75.32
C GLU A 65 15.22 -4.53 76.53
N GLU A 66 16.48 -4.07 76.70
CA GLU A 66 17.31 -4.02 77.91
C GLU A 66 16.58 -3.51 79.20
N PRO A 67 17.05 -3.76 80.45
CA PRO A 67 18.46 -3.62 80.86
C PRO A 67 19.04 -4.55 81.96
N ALA A 68 20.37 -4.48 82.04
CA ALA A 68 21.30 -4.68 83.17
C ALA A 68 20.80 -5.36 84.47
N LYS A 69 21.51 -6.44 84.86
CA LYS A 69 21.55 -6.95 86.24
C LYS A 69 22.99 -7.06 86.70
N ASP A 70 23.38 -6.10 87.53
CA ASP A 70 24.56 -6.14 88.38
C ASP A 70 24.37 -7.10 89.57
N ASP A 71 25.52 -7.52 90.08
CA ASP A 71 25.79 -8.42 91.21
C ASP A 71 24.85 -8.30 92.42
N ALA A 72 24.21 -9.41 92.77
CA ALA A 72 23.49 -9.59 94.03
C ALA A 72 23.90 -10.92 94.70
N LEU A 73 25.13 -10.96 95.22
CA LEU A 73 25.59 -12.00 96.15
C LEU A 73 26.22 -11.34 97.39
N SER A 74 25.41 -10.75 98.27
CA SER A 74 25.86 -10.32 99.60
C SER A 74 24.74 -10.20 100.67
N SER A 75 23.53 -10.72 100.43
CA SER A 75 22.41 -10.57 101.38
C SER A 75 22.02 -11.84 102.14
N TYR A 76 22.46 -13.03 101.70
CA TYR A 76 21.92 -14.29 102.23
C TYR A 76 22.68 -14.90 103.43
N GLU A 77 23.86 -14.39 103.82
CA GLU A 77 24.64 -14.93 104.96
C GLU A 77 24.46 -14.15 106.28
N LEU A 78 23.89 -12.94 106.25
CA LEU A 78 23.64 -12.17 107.50
C LEU A 78 22.29 -12.50 108.15
N ASP A 79 21.28 -12.90 107.37
CA ASP A 79 19.94 -13.21 107.89
C ASP A 79 19.86 -14.56 108.64
N THR A 80 20.92 -15.38 108.58
CA THR A 80 20.99 -16.67 109.31
C THR A 80 21.70 -16.59 110.66
N ILE A 81 22.34 -15.44 110.98
CA ILE A 81 23.14 -15.27 112.21
C ILE A 81 22.44 -14.36 113.23
N LEU A 82 21.44 -13.57 112.82
CA LEU A 82 20.67 -12.70 113.72
C LEU A 82 19.28 -13.29 114.06
N PRO A 83 18.86 -13.30 115.33
CA PRO A 83 17.48 -13.60 115.71
C PRO A 83 16.48 -12.63 115.07
N PRO A 84 15.22 -13.06 114.81
CA PRO A 84 14.23 -12.28 114.07
C PRO A 84 13.85 -10.92 114.69
N ASP A 85 14.13 -10.70 115.98
CA ASP A 85 13.81 -9.46 116.71
C ASP A 85 15.03 -8.52 116.89
N TYR A 86 16.02 -8.57 115.99
CA TYR A 86 17.25 -7.76 116.09
C TYR A 86 17.02 -6.23 115.99
N ARG A 87 15.83 -5.79 115.57
CA ARG A 87 15.50 -4.36 115.44
C ARG A 87 15.08 -3.69 116.75
N ASP A 88 14.74 -4.48 117.78
CA ASP A 88 14.24 -3.95 119.06
C ASP A 88 15.28 -4.06 120.20
N LEU A 89 16.51 -4.49 119.91
CA LEU A 89 17.61 -4.56 120.88
C LEU A 89 18.61 -3.40 120.73
N ALA A 90 19.11 -2.89 121.86
CA ALA A 90 20.11 -1.83 121.89
C ALA A 90 21.41 -2.23 121.17
N ALA A 91 21.95 -1.35 120.33
CA ALA A 91 23.08 -1.61 119.43
C ALA A 91 24.33 -2.22 120.11
N GLU A 92 24.56 -1.94 121.38
CA GLU A 92 25.69 -2.48 122.15
C GLU A 92 25.59 -4.00 122.38
N THR A 93 24.37 -4.54 122.50
CA THR A 93 24.14 -5.98 122.71
C THR A 93 24.37 -6.79 121.43
N VAL A 94 24.00 -6.23 120.28
CA VAL A 94 24.21 -6.83 118.96
C VAL A 94 25.71 -6.92 118.62
N VAL A 95 26.48 -5.86 118.94
CA VAL A 95 27.94 -5.84 118.71
C VAL A 95 28.69 -6.82 119.61
N ASN A 96 28.24 -7.02 120.85
CA ASN A 96 28.86 -8.00 121.75
C ASN A 96 28.63 -9.45 121.30
N MET A 97 27.50 -9.75 120.66
CA MET A 97 27.20 -11.09 120.11
C MET A 97 27.98 -11.42 118.83
N LEU A 98 28.37 -10.41 118.04
CA LEU A 98 29.20 -10.60 116.84
C LEU A 98 30.70 -10.80 117.14
N LYS A 99 31.17 -10.28 118.29
CA LYS A 99 32.58 -10.28 118.69
C LYS A 99 33.28 -11.66 118.70
N PRO A 100 32.67 -12.76 119.20
CA PRO A 100 33.31 -14.08 119.18
C PRO A 100 33.42 -14.68 117.76
N TYR A 101 32.49 -14.36 116.86
CA TYR A 101 32.51 -14.85 115.47
C TYR A 101 33.57 -14.14 114.62
N LEU A 102 33.80 -12.85 114.85
CA LEU A 102 34.89 -12.10 114.24
C LEU A 102 36.28 -12.57 114.73
N ARG A 103 36.40 -12.96 116.01
CA ARG A 103 37.63 -13.54 116.55
C ARG A 103 37.96 -14.91 115.94
N ARG A 104 36.96 -15.78 115.76
CA ARG A 104 37.15 -17.10 115.13
C ARG A 104 37.55 -17.00 113.65
N ARG A 105 37.07 -16.00 112.90
CA ARG A 105 37.47 -15.75 111.51
C ARG A 105 38.84 -15.09 111.38
N ALA A 106 39.25 -14.29 112.36
CA ALA A 106 40.61 -13.73 112.42
C ALA A 106 41.68 -14.79 112.76
N GLU A 107 41.33 -15.79 113.58
CA GLU A 107 42.25 -16.89 113.93
C GLU A 107 42.40 -17.95 112.81
N SER A 108 41.47 -18.02 111.84
CA SER A 108 41.57 -18.94 110.69
C SER A 108 42.41 -18.40 109.51
N LEU A 109 42.97 -17.19 109.62
CA LEU A 109 43.76 -16.52 108.58
C LEU A 109 45.25 -16.35 108.93
N VAL A 110 45.73 -17.01 109.99
CA VAL A 110 47.15 -16.99 110.38
C VAL A 110 47.87 -18.22 109.80
N PRO A 111 48.85 -18.06 108.88
CA PRO A 111 49.53 -19.18 108.23
C PRO A 111 50.64 -19.74 109.13
N ARG A 112 50.53 -21.02 109.48
CA ARG A 112 51.58 -21.78 110.19
C ARG A 112 52.54 -22.38 109.17
N SER A 113 53.67 -21.71 108.96
CA SER A 113 54.83 -22.18 108.20
C SER A 113 55.56 -23.29 108.96
N GLN A 114 55.87 -24.41 108.28
CA GLN A 114 57.11 -25.18 108.44
C GLN A 114 57.18 -26.36 107.43
N HIS A 115 58.21 -26.32 106.56
CA HIS A 115 58.80 -27.42 105.77
C HIS A 115 58.03 -28.04 104.57
N HIS A 116 57.96 -27.36 103.41
CA HIS A 116 57.74 -28.03 102.10
C HIS A 116 58.41 -27.35 100.86
N ASP A 117 59.34 -26.41 101.04
CA ASP A 117 59.84 -25.53 99.97
C ASP A 117 60.47 -26.23 98.74
N SER A 118 60.92 -27.48 98.83
CA SER A 118 61.44 -28.25 97.68
C SER A 118 60.33 -28.95 96.87
N SER A 119 59.28 -29.45 97.55
CA SER A 119 58.17 -30.15 96.89
C SER A 119 57.13 -29.17 96.37
N LEU A 120 56.91 -28.07 97.09
CA LEU A 120 56.00 -27.00 96.69
C LEU A 120 56.56 -26.23 95.48
N THR A 121 57.87 -25.93 95.44
CA THR A 121 58.47 -25.26 94.28
C THR A 121 58.54 -26.15 93.04
N LYS A 122 58.74 -27.47 93.19
CA LYS A 122 58.60 -28.43 92.08
C LYS A 122 57.16 -28.51 91.59
N LEU A 123 56.19 -28.60 92.50
CA LEU A 123 54.77 -28.61 92.14
C LEU A 123 54.34 -27.30 91.48
N ILE A 124 54.84 -26.15 91.95
CA ILE A 124 54.59 -24.85 91.32
C ILE A 124 55.19 -24.82 89.91
N ARG A 125 56.43 -25.28 89.71
CA ARG A 125 57.03 -25.37 88.38
C ARG A 125 56.30 -26.33 87.45
N GLU A 126 55.83 -27.47 87.95
CA GLU A 126 54.99 -28.41 87.20
C GLU A 126 53.64 -27.78 86.85
N LYS A 127 53.01 -27.07 87.79
CA LYS A 127 51.75 -26.34 87.56
C LYS A 127 51.95 -25.18 86.58
N ASP A 128 53.05 -24.44 86.67
CA ASP A 128 53.40 -23.37 85.73
C ASP A 128 53.73 -23.92 84.34
N SER A 129 54.38 -25.09 84.26
CA SER A 129 54.60 -25.81 83.00
C SER A 129 53.27 -26.25 82.37
N ILE A 130 52.34 -26.77 83.17
CA ILE A 130 50.99 -27.14 82.71
C ILE A 130 50.22 -25.89 82.28
N ILE A 131 50.33 -24.77 83.01
CA ILE A 131 49.70 -23.49 82.63
C ILE A 131 50.28 -22.98 81.31
N GLU A 132 51.58 -23.10 81.09
CA GLU A 132 52.24 -22.69 79.86
C GLU A 132 51.86 -23.59 78.67
N GLU A 133 51.74 -24.91 78.89
CA GLU A 133 51.20 -25.85 77.90
C GLU A 133 49.74 -25.52 77.58
N LEU A 134 48.88 -25.30 78.58
CA LEU A 134 47.49 -24.87 78.39
C LEU A 134 47.37 -23.50 77.70
N ARG A 135 48.31 -22.58 77.94
CA ARG A 135 48.37 -21.30 77.24
C ARG A 135 48.76 -21.46 75.79
N LYS A 136 49.75 -22.30 75.48
CA LYS A 136 50.14 -22.62 74.10
C LYS A 136 49.03 -23.36 73.38
N GLU A 137 48.35 -24.30 74.04
CA GLU A 137 47.16 -24.97 73.53
C GLU A 137 46.02 -23.97 73.30
N GLY A 138 45.77 -23.06 74.24
CA GLY A 138 44.79 -21.99 74.09
C GLY A 138 45.11 -21.01 72.95
N GLU A 139 46.38 -20.65 72.77
CA GLU A 139 46.84 -19.80 71.66
C GLU A 139 46.72 -20.54 70.32
N ASN A 140 47.05 -21.83 70.27
CA ASN A 140 46.90 -22.65 69.08
C ASN A 140 45.43 -22.89 68.72
N LEU A 141 44.56 -23.12 69.71
CA LEU A 141 43.12 -23.22 69.52
C LEU A 141 42.55 -21.88 69.05
N SER A 142 42.95 -20.76 69.65
CA SER A 142 42.52 -19.42 69.20
C SER A 142 42.95 -19.13 67.75
N LYS A 143 44.18 -19.50 67.36
CA LYS A 143 44.63 -19.40 65.96
C LYS A 143 43.83 -20.30 65.03
N LEU A 144 43.48 -21.51 65.45
CA LEU A 144 42.66 -22.44 64.69
C LEU A 144 41.22 -21.94 64.55
N GLU A 145 40.62 -21.41 65.61
CA GLU A 145 39.30 -20.79 65.62
C GLU A 145 39.27 -19.55 64.73
N LEU A 146 40.30 -18.70 64.77
CA LEU A 146 40.40 -17.54 63.89
C LEU A 146 40.48 -17.95 62.41
N ARG A 147 41.29 -18.97 62.09
CA ARG A 147 41.38 -19.54 60.73
C ARG A 147 40.05 -20.15 60.29
N ASN A 148 39.38 -20.89 61.17
CA ASN A 148 38.06 -21.46 60.89
C ASN A 148 37.01 -20.37 60.72
N ASN A 149 37.07 -19.29 61.51
CA ASN A 149 36.16 -18.16 61.36
C ASN A 149 36.41 -17.41 60.05
N SER A 150 37.67 -17.20 59.66
CA SER A 150 38.01 -16.59 58.37
C SER A 150 37.56 -17.47 57.20
N THR A 151 37.75 -18.79 57.25
CA THR A 151 37.26 -19.69 56.19
C THR A 151 35.74 -19.76 56.15
N ILE A 152 35.06 -19.80 57.29
CA ILE A 152 33.58 -19.72 57.34
C ILE A 152 33.08 -18.40 56.75
N LYS A 153 33.76 -17.28 57.02
CA LYS A 153 33.42 -15.97 56.44
C LYS A 153 33.60 -15.99 54.92
N GLU A 154 34.72 -16.48 54.42
CA GLU A 154 34.96 -16.63 52.98
C GLU A 154 33.93 -17.55 52.31
N LEU A 155 33.57 -18.66 52.95
CA LEU A 155 32.54 -19.58 52.46
C LEU A 155 31.16 -18.93 52.45
N ARG A 156 30.80 -18.14 53.47
CA ARG A 156 29.55 -17.35 53.49
C ARG A 156 29.53 -16.29 52.39
N ASP A 157 30.63 -15.61 52.16
CA ASP A 157 30.74 -14.60 51.10
C ASP A 157 30.64 -15.26 49.70
N LYS A 158 31.29 -16.41 49.51
CA LYS A 158 31.15 -17.22 48.28
C LYS A 158 29.72 -17.72 48.09
N LEU A 159 29.09 -18.25 49.14
CA LEU A 159 27.71 -18.74 49.10
C LEU A 159 26.74 -17.61 48.74
N LYS A 160 26.89 -16.43 49.36
CA LYS A 160 26.10 -15.23 49.05
C LYS A 160 26.32 -14.75 47.61
N ALA A 161 27.55 -14.84 47.08
CA ALA A 161 27.84 -14.51 45.70
C ALA A 161 27.19 -15.51 44.72
N THR A 162 27.25 -16.81 45.03
CA THR A 162 26.61 -17.85 44.21
C THR A 162 25.09 -17.76 44.26
N GLU A 163 24.48 -17.44 45.41
CA GLU A 163 23.03 -17.22 45.52
C GLU A 163 22.59 -16.01 44.70
N LYS A 164 23.35 -14.91 44.72
CA LYS A 164 23.08 -13.75 43.86
C LYS A 164 23.18 -14.09 42.37
N ALA A 165 24.18 -14.88 41.99
CA ALA A 165 24.34 -15.35 40.61
C ALA A 165 23.22 -16.31 40.19
N LEU A 166 22.80 -17.21 41.08
CA LEU A 166 21.69 -18.12 40.84
C LEU A 166 20.38 -17.34 40.67
N ASN A 167 20.10 -16.37 41.56
CA ASN A 167 18.91 -15.53 41.47
C ASN A 167 18.89 -14.66 40.20
N SER A 168 20.04 -14.16 39.74
CA SER A 168 20.10 -13.41 38.47
C SER A 168 19.88 -14.31 37.26
N LYS A 169 20.40 -15.55 37.28
CA LYS A 169 20.14 -16.56 36.25
C LYS A 169 18.70 -17.04 36.24
N GLN A 170 18.08 -17.24 37.41
CA GLN A 170 16.67 -17.60 37.52
C GLN A 170 15.79 -16.51 36.91
N ARG A 171 16.02 -15.24 37.27
CA ARG A 171 15.30 -14.11 36.66
C ARG A 171 15.47 -14.07 35.15
N LEU A 172 16.69 -14.29 34.65
CA LEU A 172 16.93 -14.32 33.20
C LEU A 172 16.17 -15.48 32.54
N LEU A 173 16.16 -16.66 33.15
CA LEU A 173 15.41 -17.83 32.68
C LEU A 173 13.91 -17.53 32.64
N ASP A 174 13.36 -16.93 33.69
CA ASP A 174 11.94 -16.54 33.74
C ASP A 174 11.63 -15.52 32.63
N THR A 175 12.47 -14.49 32.43
CA THR A 175 12.26 -13.54 31.32
C THR A 175 12.31 -14.21 29.95
N LYS A 176 13.25 -15.14 29.74
CA LYS A 176 13.37 -15.88 28.48
C LYS A 176 12.21 -16.85 28.27
N SER A 177 11.71 -17.46 29.34
CA SER A 177 10.51 -18.30 29.31
C SER A 177 9.28 -17.48 28.92
N THR A 178 9.10 -16.28 29.48
CA THR A 178 8.00 -15.39 29.07
C THR A 178 8.15 -14.90 27.62
N GLU A 179 9.36 -14.60 27.17
CA GLU A 179 9.64 -14.19 25.79
C GLU A 179 9.33 -15.33 24.81
N ASN A 180 9.73 -16.58 25.13
CA ASN A 180 9.40 -17.74 24.33
C ASN A 180 7.88 -17.99 24.26
N SER A 181 7.17 -17.87 25.39
CA SER A 181 5.71 -18.02 25.40
C SER A 181 5.00 -16.97 24.56
N LEU A 182 5.50 -15.72 24.55
CA LEU A 182 4.99 -14.67 23.67
C LEU A 182 5.29 -14.96 22.19
N LEU A 183 6.49 -15.45 21.88
CA LEU A 183 6.86 -15.85 20.52
C LEU A 183 6.03 -17.04 20.02
N GLU A 184 5.74 -18.02 20.88
CA GLU A 184 4.86 -19.15 20.58
C GLU A 184 3.44 -18.66 20.28
N SER A 185 2.88 -17.77 21.11
CA SER A 185 1.55 -17.19 20.87
C SER A 185 1.51 -16.39 19.56
N ASN A 186 2.54 -15.61 19.24
CA ASN A 186 2.62 -14.88 17.97
C ASN A 186 2.74 -15.84 16.78
N LEU A 187 3.49 -16.94 16.92
CA LEU A 187 3.64 -17.94 15.88
C LEU A 187 2.31 -18.66 15.62
N GLU A 188 1.55 -19.00 16.66
CA GLU A 188 0.20 -19.55 16.53
C GLU A 188 -0.76 -18.57 15.86
N GLU A 189 -0.71 -17.28 16.22
CA GLU A 189 -1.51 -16.24 15.57
C GLU A 189 -1.16 -16.13 14.07
N MET A 190 0.12 -16.06 13.71
CA MET A 190 0.56 -16.02 12.32
C MET A 190 0.17 -17.28 11.54
N GLN A 191 0.20 -18.46 12.18
CA GLN A 191 -0.29 -19.69 11.58
C GLN A 191 -1.81 -19.67 11.34
N SER A 192 -2.59 -19.10 12.27
CA SER A 192 -4.04 -18.96 12.11
C SER A 192 -4.39 -18.01 10.98
N GLN A 193 -3.68 -16.87 10.87
CA GLN A 193 -3.83 -15.92 9.78
C GLN A 193 -3.45 -16.53 8.43
N ARG A 194 -2.35 -17.30 8.38
CA ARG A 194 -1.97 -18.04 7.17
C ARG A 194 -3.06 -19.01 6.72
N LYS A 195 -3.63 -19.80 7.63
CA LYS A 195 -4.71 -20.74 7.31
C LYS A 195 -5.96 -20.03 6.79
N GLU A 196 -6.30 -18.88 7.38
CA GLU A 196 -7.44 -18.09 6.91
C GLU A 196 -7.19 -17.49 5.51
N LEU A 197 -5.98 -17.00 5.24
CA LEU A 197 -5.60 -16.55 3.90
C LEU A 197 -5.60 -17.70 2.87
N GLU A 198 -5.14 -18.90 3.26
CA GLU A 198 -5.23 -20.10 2.42
C GLU A 198 -6.69 -20.46 2.11
N ARG A 199 -7.60 -20.36 3.10
CA ARG A 199 -9.04 -20.58 2.90
C ARG A 199 -9.67 -19.55 1.96
N GLN A 200 -9.28 -18.28 2.10
CA GLN A 200 -9.76 -17.21 1.21
C GLN A 200 -9.22 -17.39 -0.22
N LEU A 201 -7.97 -17.80 -0.38
CA LEU A 201 -7.38 -18.13 -1.67
C LEU A 201 -8.15 -19.29 -2.34
N GLU A 202 -8.43 -20.36 -1.59
CA GLU A 202 -9.19 -21.52 -2.10
C GLU A 202 -10.60 -21.11 -2.53
N SER A 203 -11.30 -20.29 -1.75
CA SER A 203 -12.61 -19.74 -2.12
C SER A 203 -12.55 -18.91 -3.41
N ALA A 204 -11.55 -18.03 -3.54
CA ALA A 204 -11.38 -17.21 -4.72
C ALA A 204 -11.00 -18.03 -5.97
N ILE A 205 -10.23 -19.11 -5.80
CA ILE A 205 -9.93 -20.06 -6.89
C ILE A 205 -11.21 -20.77 -7.32
N SER A 206 -12.02 -21.27 -6.38
CA SER A 206 -13.29 -21.92 -6.71
C SER A 206 -14.27 -20.98 -7.42
N GLU A 207 -14.38 -19.71 -6.99
CA GLU A 207 -15.21 -18.69 -7.65
C GLU A 207 -14.71 -18.37 -9.06
N ARG A 208 -13.39 -18.26 -9.23
CA ARG A 208 -12.76 -18.07 -10.54
C ARG A 208 -13.06 -19.24 -11.47
N ASP A 209 -12.93 -20.46 -10.98
CA ASP A 209 -13.14 -21.67 -11.79
C ASP A 209 -14.60 -21.81 -12.21
N GLN A 210 -15.55 -21.47 -11.32
CA GLN A 210 -16.97 -21.39 -11.67
C GLN A 210 -17.22 -20.31 -12.74
N ALA A 211 -16.65 -19.11 -12.58
CA ALA A 211 -16.80 -18.04 -13.57
C ALA A 211 -16.19 -18.40 -14.95
N ILE A 212 -15.09 -19.16 -14.96
CA ILE A 212 -14.51 -19.70 -16.20
C ILE A 212 -15.48 -20.68 -16.85
N GLN A 213 -16.04 -21.61 -16.09
CA GLN A 213 -17.01 -22.58 -16.59
C GLN A 213 -18.25 -21.86 -17.17
N ASP A 214 -18.83 -20.92 -16.43
CA ASP A 214 -19.99 -20.14 -16.90
C ASP A 214 -19.67 -19.36 -18.19
N SER A 215 -18.45 -18.78 -18.29
CA SER A 215 -18.00 -18.11 -19.51
C SER A 215 -17.82 -19.06 -20.69
N GLU A 216 -17.33 -20.28 -20.45
CA GLU A 216 -17.20 -21.31 -21.48
C GLU A 216 -18.57 -21.78 -21.95
N GLU A 217 -19.51 -22.03 -21.03
CA GLU A 217 -20.89 -22.38 -21.34
C GLU A 217 -21.57 -21.30 -22.20
N LEU A 218 -21.49 -20.02 -21.80
CA LEU A 218 -22.01 -18.91 -22.59
C LEU A 218 -21.36 -18.80 -23.98
N LYS A 219 -20.04 -18.99 -24.08
CA LYS A 219 -19.35 -19.00 -25.39
C LYS A 219 -19.83 -20.15 -26.27
N THR A 220 -20.02 -21.35 -25.71
CA THR A 220 -20.54 -22.49 -26.47
C THR A 220 -21.96 -22.27 -26.93
N GLU A 221 -22.82 -21.66 -26.10
CA GLU A 221 -24.19 -21.33 -26.45
C GLU A 221 -24.23 -20.30 -27.59
N VAL A 222 -23.49 -19.19 -27.46
CA VAL A 222 -23.39 -18.16 -28.50
C VAL A 222 -22.84 -18.73 -29.80
N LEU A 223 -21.78 -19.56 -29.74
CA LEU A 223 -21.25 -20.24 -30.94
C LEU A 223 -22.28 -21.18 -31.58
N SER A 224 -23.08 -21.88 -30.78
CA SER A 224 -24.13 -22.75 -31.30
C SER A 224 -25.25 -21.96 -31.98
N ASN A 225 -25.65 -20.82 -31.40
CA ASN A 225 -26.68 -19.94 -31.95
C ASN A 225 -26.19 -19.25 -33.23
N LEU A 226 -24.93 -18.80 -33.25
CA LEU A 226 -24.33 -18.22 -34.45
C LEU A 226 -24.22 -19.25 -35.58
N LYS A 227 -23.82 -20.49 -35.26
CA LYS A 227 -23.80 -21.59 -36.24
C LYS A 227 -25.18 -21.86 -36.84
N LYS A 228 -26.23 -21.94 -36.00
CA LYS A 228 -27.61 -22.10 -36.48
C LYS A 228 -28.05 -20.94 -37.38
N SER A 229 -27.76 -19.69 -36.98
CA SER A 229 -28.10 -18.52 -37.79
C SER A 229 -27.35 -18.49 -39.13
N ILE A 230 -26.10 -18.95 -39.18
CA ILE A 230 -25.34 -19.09 -40.43
C ILE A 230 -25.98 -20.17 -41.30
N GLU A 231 -26.33 -21.33 -40.74
CA GLU A 231 -26.99 -22.43 -41.47
C GLU A 231 -28.35 -21.98 -42.04
N ASP A 232 -29.14 -21.24 -41.26
CA ASP A 232 -30.41 -20.65 -41.73
C ASP A 232 -30.19 -19.65 -42.87
N ALA A 233 -29.17 -18.80 -42.78
CA ALA A 233 -28.82 -17.84 -43.83
C ALA A 233 -28.31 -18.53 -45.10
N GLU A 234 -27.51 -19.59 -44.97
CA GLU A 234 -27.05 -20.42 -46.10
C GLU A 234 -28.22 -21.11 -46.80
N ASN A 235 -29.14 -21.70 -46.04
CA ASN A 235 -30.36 -22.30 -46.57
C ASN A 235 -31.23 -21.27 -47.32
N HIS A 236 -31.35 -20.06 -46.78
CA HIS A 236 -32.08 -18.98 -47.45
C HIS A 236 -31.38 -18.53 -48.75
N ASN A 237 -30.05 -18.45 -48.75
CA ASN A 237 -29.27 -18.12 -49.94
C ASN A 237 -29.42 -19.18 -51.03
N ILE A 238 -29.38 -20.48 -50.68
CA ILE A 238 -29.66 -21.59 -51.60
C ILE A 238 -31.08 -21.46 -52.18
N GLN A 239 -32.07 -21.13 -51.35
CA GLN A 239 -33.44 -20.92 -51.80
C GLN A 239 -33.54 -19.76 -52.80
N LEU A 240 -32.93 -18.61 -52.50
CA LEU A 240 -32.89 -17.46 -53.40
C LEU A 240 -32.16 -17.77 -54.71
N GLN A 241 -31.01 -18.45 -54.66
CA GLN A 241 -30.30 -18.89 -55.87
C GLN A 241 -31.17 -19.81 -56.73
N SER A 242 -31.91 -20.73 -56.12
CA SER A 242 -32.84 -21.60 -56.85
C SER A 242 -33.98 -20.80 -57.50
N GLN A 243 -34.47 -19.75 -56.85
CA GLN A 243 -35.51 -18.87 -57.39
C GLN A 243 -34.98 -18.03 -58.55
N VAL A 244 -33.78 -17.45 -58.41
CA VAL A 244 -33.10 -16.71 -59.48
C VAL A 244 -32.91 -17.60 -60.70
N ARG A 245 -32.45 -18.84 -60.51
CA ARG A 245 -32.28 -19.79 -61.62
C ARG A 245 -33.60 -20.10 -62.33
N ARG A 246 -34.68 -20.35 -61.59
CA ARG A 246 -36.02 -20.54 -62.18
C ARG A 246 -36.48 -19.32 -62.98
N LEU A 247 -36.24 -18.11 -62.49
CA LEU A 247 -36.60 -16.88 -63.20
C LEU A 247 -35.74 -16.68 -64.46
N GLN A 248 -34.46 -17.03 -64.40
CA GLN A 248 -33.57 -17.05 -65.57
C GLN A 248 -34.07 -18.03 -66.63
N ASP A 249 -34.36 -19.28 -66.25
CA ASP A 249 -34.89 -20.30 -67.15
C ASP A 249 -36.21 -19.85 -67.80
N GLN A 250 -37.12 -19.23 -67.03
CA GLN A 250 -38.37 -18.66 -67.55
C GLN A 250 -38.12 -17.51 -68.53
N ASN A 251 -37.17 -16.62 -68.25
CA ASN A 251 -36.86 -15.49 -69.11
C ASN A 251 -36.21 -15.96 -70.42
N GLU A 252 -35.33 -16.96 -70.36
CA GLU A 252 -34.77 -17.64 -71.53
C GLU A 252 -35.88 -18.30 -72.37
N GLU A 253 -36.83 -19.00 -71.73
CA GLU A 253 -37.96 -19.61 -72.42
C GLU A 253 -38.85 -18.55 -73.12
N ILE A 254 -39.13 -17.44 -72.44
CA ILE A 254 -39.89 -16.31 -73.02
C ILE A 254 -39.12 -15.71 -74.21
N SER A 255 -37.81 -15.51 -74.07
CA SER A 255 -36.93 -14.99 -75.14
C SER A 255 -36.90 -15.92 -76.36
N ILE A 256 -36.78 -17.24 -76.15
CA ILE A 256 -36.83 -18.24 -77.21
C ILE A 256 -38.21 -18.24 -77.88
N LYS A 257 -39.31 -18.21 -77.10
CA LYS A 257 -40.68 -18.12 -77.64
C LYS A 257 -40.88 -16.84 -78.45
N ALA A 258 -40.37 -15.70 -77.99
CA ALA A 258 -40.47 -14.43 -78.71
C ALA A 258 -39.69 -14.47 -80.02
N SER A 259 -38.45 -14.95 -80.01
CA SER A 259 -37.62 -15.08 -81.22
C SER A 259 -38.22 -16.05 -82.24
N LEU A 260 -38.77 -17.20 -81.79
CA LEU A 260 -39.52 -18.12 -82.65
C LEU A 260 -40.73 -17.43 -83.28
N LYS A 261 -41.53 -16.68 -82.50
CA LYS A 261 -42.68 -15.93 -83.04
C LYS A 261 -42.24 -14.91 -84.09
N TYR A 262 -41.20 -14.13 -83.83
CA TYR A 262 -40.66 -13.19 -84.81
C TYR A 262 -40.20 -13.88 -86.08
N ARG A 263 -39.49 -15.00 -85.96
CA ARG A 263 -39.05 -15.80 -87.10
C ARG A 263 -40.23 -16.34 -87.91
N THR A 264 -41.24 -16.91 -87.25
CA THR A 264 -42.45 -17.39 -87.96
C THR A 264 -43.18 -16.24 -88.63
N LEU A 265 -43.26 -15.07 -87.99
CA LEU A 265 -43.88 -13.89 -88.59
C LEU A 265 -43.09 -13.41 -89.81
N ASP A 266 -41.76 -13.37 -89.71
CA ASP A 266 -40.87 -13.02 -90.81
C ASP A 266 -41.02 -14.00 -91.98
N GLU A 267 -41.00 -15.32 -91.72
CA GLU A 267 -41.25 -16.36 -92.71
C GLU A 267 -42.64 -16.22 -93.37
N THR A 268 -43.70 -15.95 -92.59
CA THR A 268 -45.03 -15.72 -93.16
C THR A 268 -45.10 -14.43 -93.96
N SER A 269 -44.50 -13.34 -93.48
CA SER A 269 -44.48 -12.05 -94.18
C SER A 269 -43.67 -12.13 -95.46
N SER A 270 -42.54 -12.84 -95.47
CA SER A 270 -41.74 -13.13 -96.66
C SER A 270 -42.51 -14.01 -97.66
N SER A 271 -43.22 -15.04 -97.17
CA SER A 271 -44.11 -15.85 -98.01
C SER A 271 -45.27 -15.04 -98.60
N GLU A 272 -45.78 -14.04 -97.86
CA GLU A 272 -46.82 -13.14 -98.34
C GLU A 272 -46.27 -12.10 -99.31
N ILE A 273 -45.08 -11.54 -99.06
CA ILE A 273 -44.37 -10.64 -99.97
C ILE A 273 -44.12 -11.36 -101.29
N THR A 274 -43.53 -12.56 -101.27
CA THR A 274 -43.31 -13.36 -102.48
C THR A 274 -44.63 -13.69 -103.19
N ARG A 275 -45.71 -14.00 -102.45
CA ARG A 275 -47.06 -14.17 -103.03
C ARG A 275 -47.62 -12.88 -103.65
N LEU A 276 -47.39 -11.73 -103.03
CA LEU A 276 -47.82 -10.42 -103.54
C LEU A 276 -46.98 -10.00 -104.73
N GLU A 277 -45.69 -10.31 -104.75
CA GLU A 277 -44.78 -10.11 -105.89
C GLU A 277 -45.20 -10.98 -107.07
N THR A 278 -45.48 -12.27 -106.85
CA THR A 278 -46.02 -13.14 -107.91
C THR A 278 -47.37 -12.66 -108.39
N LYS A 279 -48.27 -12.23 -107.49
CA LYS A 279 -49.56 -11.65 -107.87
C LYS A 279 -49.41 -10.31 -108.58
N LEU A 280 -48.45 -9.46 -108.20
CA LEU A 280 -48.15 -8.20 -108.89
C LEU A 280 -47.61 -8.47 -110.29
N GLU A 281 -46.78 -9.49 -110.46
CA GLU A 281 -46.29 -9.91 -111.77
C GLU A 281 -47.41 -10.53 -112.61
N GLU A 282 -48.26 -11.36 -112.02
CA GLU A 282 -49.50 -11.80 -112.66
C GLU A 282 -50.41 -10.63 -113.01
N MET A 283 -50.54 -9.62 -112.15
CA MET A 283 -51.33 -8.43 -112.40
C MET A 283 -50.66 -7.52 -113.42
N ARG A 284 -49.34 -7.55 -113.57
CA ARG A 284 -48.61 -6.86 -114.64
C ARG A 284 -48.89 -7.56 -115.97
N ILE A 285 -48.81 -8.89 -116.00
CA ILE A 285 -49.19 -9.74 -117.14
C ILE A 285 -50.68 -9.57 -117.46
N LYS A 286 -51.54 -9.56 -116.44
CA LYS A 286 -52.98 -9.36 -116.59
C LYS A 286 -53.29 -7.93 -116.97
N LEU A 287 -52.62 -6.88 -116.49
CA LEU A 287 -52.77 -5.49 -116.94
C LEU A 287 -52.31 -5.35 -118.39
N HIS A 288 -51.26 -6.08 -118.79
CA HIS A 288 -50.92 -6.28 -120.19
C HIS A 288 -52.03 -6.99 -120.98
N GLN A 289 -52.83 -7.86 -120.36
CA GLN A 289 -54.01 -8.54 -120.95
C GLN A 289 -55.34 -7.77 -120.76
N SER A 290 -55.42 -6.84 -119.80
CA SER A 290 -56.63 -6.21 -119.24
C SER A 290 -56.61 -4.68 -119.32
N SER A 291 -55.64 -4.13 -120.06
CA SER A 291 -55.91 -3.03 -121.01
C SER A 291 -57.17 -3.29 -121.86
N ASN A 292 -57.68 -4.53 -121.86
CA ASN A 292 -59.03 -4.86 -122.25
C ASN A 292 -59.89 -5.18 -121.01
N ILE A 293 -60.83 -4.26 -120.72
CA ILE A 293 -62.11 -4.50 -120.01
C ILE A 293 -62.11 -4.26 -118.48
N GLN A 294 -62.75 -3.14 -118.12
CA GLN A 294 -63.44 -2.83 -116.85
C GLN A 294 -64.97 -3.07 -117.05
N PRO A 295 -65.84 -2.89 -116.04
CA PRO A 295 -65.84 -3.25 -114.63
C PRO A 295 -67.23 -3.84 -114.24
N GLU A 296 -67.74 -3.56 -113.04
CA GLU A 296 -69.09 -3.81 -112.45
C GLU A 296 -69.03 -4.87 -111.34
N GLY A 297 -69.55 -4.67 -110.12
CA GLY A 297 -70.57 -3.74 -109.63
C GLY A 297 -71.49 -4.52 -108.68
N GLY A 298 -71.98 -3.88 -107.60
CA GLY A 298 -73.10 -4.39 -106.78
C GLY A 298 -72.75 -4.61 -105.30
N ALA A 299 -73.12 -3.74 -104.36
CA ALA A 299 -74.46 -3.36 -103.86
C ALA A 299 -74.95 -4.22 -102.67
N ILE A 300 -74.61 -3.73 -101.47
CA ILE A 300 -75.44 -3.43 -100.28
C ILE A 300 -76.74 -4.24 -100.09
N THR A 301 -76.83 -4.92 -98.93
CA THR A 301 -78.11 -5.37 -98.33
C THR A 301 -78.24 -4.86 -96.88
N ASN A 302 -79.29 -4.06 -96.63
CA ASN A 302 -79.50 -3.23 -95.42
C ASN A 302 -80.39 -3.89 -94.33
N SER A 303 -80.51 -5.22 -94.30
CA SER A 303 -81.37 -5.92 -93.31
C SER A 303 -80.62 -6.41 -92.07
N ALA A 304 -79.29 -6.47 -92.11
CA ALA A 304 -78.46 -6.84 -90.97
C ALA A 304 -78.19 -5.68 -89.99
N SER A 305 -78.66 -4.47 -90.29
CA SER A 305 -78.24 -3.24 -89.60
C SER A 305 -78.76 -3.17 -88.17
N ASP A 306 -80.00 -3.60 -87.90
CA ASP A 306 -80.63 -3.43 -86.58
C ASP A 306 -80.20 -4.51 -85.57
N SER A 307 -80.01 -5.77 -86.01
CA SER A 307 -79.42 -6.81 -85.16
C SER A 307 -77.94 -6.56 -84.90
N LYS A 308 -77.21 -6.02 -85.89
CA LYS A 308 -75.85 -5.52 -85.70
C LYS A 308 -75.82 -4.29 -84.79
N LEU A 309 -76.81 -3.40 -84.84
CA LEU A 309 -76.88 -2.24 -83.94
C LEU A 309 -77.12 -2.67 -82.49
N LEU A 310 -78.04 -3.61 -82.26
CA LEU A 310 -78.34 -4.14 -80.93
C LEU A 310 -77.16 -4.96 -80.37
N SER A 311 -76.50 -5.76 -81.22
CA SER A 311 -75.25 -6.45 -80.85
C SER A 311 -74.13 -5.46 -80.54
N LYS A 312 -74.00 -4.37 -81.31
CA LYS A 312 -73.05 -3.28 -81.04
C LYS A 312 -73.37 -2.54 -79.74
N TYR A 313 -74.65 -2.27 -79.45
CA TYR A 313 -75.09 -1.63 -78.22
C TYR A 313 -74.77 -2.50 -76.99
N ASN A 314 -75.11 -3.79 -77.04
CA ASN A 314 -74.77 -4.73 -75.97
C ASN A 314 -73.25 -4.94 -75.82
N ALA A 315 -72.51 -4.95 -76.93
CA ALA A 315 -71.04 -4.99 -76.88
C ALA A 315 -70.45 -3.72 -76.26
N LEU A 316 -71.00 -2.54 -76.57
CA LEU A 316 -70.60 -1.27 -75.98
C LEU A 316 -70.94 -1.21 -74.49
N GLU A 317 -72.11 -1.71 -74.09
CA GLU A 317 -72.53 -1.79 -72.68
C GLU A 317 -71.61 -2.73 -71.89
N ASN A 318 -71.28 -3.90 -72.44
CA ASN A 318 -70.32 -4.82 -71.84
C ASN A 318 -68.91 -4.23 -71.79
N GLN A 319 -68.50 -3.47 -72.81
CA GLN A 319 -67.21 -2.77 -72.82
C GLN A 319 -67.16 -1.66 -71.76
N LEU A 320 -68.25 -0.92 -71.55
CA LEU A 320 -68.36 0.09 -70.50
C LEU A 320 -68.36 -0.54 -69.10
N LYS A 321 -69.04 -1.68 -68.91
CA LYS A 321 -68.99 -2.45 -67.65
C LYS A 321 -67.58 -2.98 -67.38
N ALA A 322 -66.96 -3.63 -68.37
CA ALA A 322 -65.58 -4.12 -68.24
C ALA A 322 -64.59 -2.96 -67.98
N SER A 323 -64.80 -1.80 -68.61
CA SER A 323 -64.01 -0.61 -68.31
C SER A 323 -64.24 -0.11 -66.90
N ARG A 324 -65.49 -0.09 -66.40
CA ARG A 324 -65.81 0.33 -65.04
C ARG A 324 -65.21 -0.61 -64.00
N ASP A 325 -65.28 -1.92 -64.22
CA ASP A 325 -64.67 -2.91 -63.35
C ASP A 325 -63.14 -2.79 -63.37
N ASN A 326 -62.54 -2.58 -64.54
CA ASN A 326 -61.11 -2.31 -64.68
C ASN A 326 -60.69 -1.02 -63.96
N TRP A 327 -61.47 0.06 -64.08
CA TRP A 327 -61.24 1.30 -63.34
C TRP A 327 -61.38 1.11 -61.83
N SER A 328 -62.36 0.32 -61.37
CA SER A 328 -62.53 0.03 -59.95
C SER A 328 -61.39 -0.82 -59.38
N SER A 329 -60.88 -1.77 -60.17
CA SER A 329 -59.71 -2.59 -59.83
C SER A 329 -58.45 -1.71 -59.77
N LEU A 330 -58.25 -0.85 -60.76
CA LEU A 330 -57.16 0.14 -60.75
C LEU A 330 -57.27 1.08 -59.54
N GLU A 331 -58.46 1.60 -59.25
CA GLU A 331 -58.70 2.44 -58.07
C GLU A 331 -58.39 1.70 -56.78
N SER A 332 -58.78 0.43 -56.65
CA SER A 332 -58.48 -0.39 -55.47
C SER A 332 -56.97 -0.64 -55.31
N SER A 333 -56.26 -0.90 -56.41
CA SER A 333 -54.81 -1.10 -56.38
C SER A 333 -54.04 0.19 -56.10
N PHE A 334 -54.50 1.33 -56.61
CA PHE A 334 -53.94 2.63 -56.25
C PHE A 334 -54.20 2.98 -54.79
N ARG A 335 -55.43 2.76 -54.28
CA ARG A 335 -55.74 2.96 -52.86
C ARG A 335 -54.89 2.07 -51.97
N GLN A 336 -54.75 0.79 -52.31
CA GLN A 336 -53.85 -0.12 -51.59
C GLN A 336 -52.40 0.40 -51.64
N ARG A 337 -51.94 0.86 -52.79
CA ARG A 337 -50.59 1.41 -52.93
C ARG A 337 -50.39 2.68 -52.10
N THR A 338 -51.40 3.54 -52.03
CA THR A 338 -51.38 4.73 -51.16
C THR A 338 -51.26 4.33 -49.70
N TYR A 339 -52.06 3.36 -49.23
CA TYR A 339 -51.94 2.86 -47.85
C TYR A 339 -50.58 2.21 -47.57
N GLU A 340 -50.02 1.45 -48.52
CA GLU A 340 -48.68 0.89 -48.37
C GLU A 340 -47.60 1.98 -48.29
N LEU A 341 -47.74 3.06 -49.06
CA LEU A 341 -46.81 4.18 -49.03
C LEU A 341 -46.97 5.02 -47.75
N GLU A 342 -48.19 5.24 -47.29
CA GLU A 342 -48.48 5.91 -46.02
C GLU A 342 -47.92 5.11 -44.83
N ALA A 343 -48.13 3.79 -44.80
CA ALA A 343 -47.59 2.92 -43.75
C ALA A 343 -46.05 2.90 -43.77
N LYS A 344 -45.43 2.91 -44.96
CA LYS A 344 -43.97 3.04 -45.08
C LYS A 344 -43.50 4.41 -44.60
N LEU A 345 -44.20 5.49 -44.95
CA LEU A 345 -43.86 6.84 -44.51
C LEU A 345 -43.96 6.96 -42.99
N GLU A 346 -45.02 6.44 -42.38
CA GLU A 346 -45.19 6.42 -40.92
C GLU A 346 -44.11 5.58 -40.24
N SER A 347 -43.79 4.40 -40.77
CA SER A 347 -42.69 3.56 -40.27
C SER A 347 -41.33 4.26 -40.38
N THR A 348 -41.05 4.95 -41.50
CA THR A 348 -39.81 5.73 -41.64
C THR A 348 -39.77 6.94 -40.72
N GLN A 349 -40.92 7.57 -40.45
CA GLN A 349 -41.02 8.70 -39.51
C GLN A 349 -40.75 8.22 -38.08
N GLN A 350 -41.36 7.11 -37.65
CA GLN A 350 -41.08 6.52 -36.35
C GLN A 350 -39.60 6.12 -36.20
N ALA A 351 -38.98 5.57 -37.26
CA ALA A 351 -37.56 5.26 -37.26
C ALA A 351 -36.68 6.52 -37.19
N LEU A 352 -37.10 7.61 -37.84
CA LEU A 352 -36.42 8.91 -37.77
C LEU A 352 -36.49 9.50 -36.36
N ASP A 353 -37.67 9.49 -35.72
CA ASP A 353 -37.86 10.00 -34.37
C ASP A 353 -37.04 9.19 -33.36
N ALA A 354 -37.04 7.86 -33.48
CA ALA A 354 -36.20 6.98 -32.65
C ALA A 354 -34.68 7.24 -32.86
N ALA A 355 -34.26 7.50 -34.10
CA ALA A 355 -32.87 7.87 -34.40
C ALA A 355 -32.51 9.26 -33.83
N GLN A 356 -33.44 10.21 -33.81
CA GLN A 356 -33.26 11.52 -33.19
C GLN A 356 -33.13 11.41 -31.67
N GLU A 357 -33.99 10.62 -31.00
CA GLU A 357 -33.87 10.36 -29.56
C GLU A 357 -32.55 9.65 -29.21
N ALA A 358 -32.12 8.68 -30.02
CA ALA A 358 -30.83 8.02 -29.87
C ALA A 358 -29.67 9.01 -30.04
N LEU A 359 -29.74 9.94 -31.01
CA LEU A 359 -28.75 10.98 -31.21
C LEU A 359 -28.71 11.96 -30.02
N GLU A 360 -29.85 12.35 -29.47
CA GLU A 360 -29.91 13.23 -28.30
C GLU A 360 -29.35 12.56 -27.05
N SER A 361 -29.66 11.29 -26.82
CA SER A 361 -29.09 10.53 -25.71
C SER A 361 -27.57 10.36 -25.85
N ALA A 362 -27.07 10.07 -27.06
CA ALA A 362 -25.64 10.02 -27.35
C ALA A 362 -24.95 11.39 -27.16
N LYS A 363 -25.59 12.50 -27.52
CA LYS A 363 -25.06 13.84 -27.23
C LYS A 363 -25.00 14.14 -25.74
N LYS A 364 -25.98 13.67 -24.95
CA LYS A 364 -25.96 13.81 -23.48
C LYS A 364 -24.80 13.02 -22.86
N THR A 365 -24.55 11.80 -23.33
CA THR A 365 -23.41 11.00 -22.85
C THR A 365 -22.07 11.57 -23.33
N GLU A 366 -22.00 12.11 -24.54
CA GLU A 366 -20.80 12.82 -25.03
C GLU A 366 -20.49 14.04 -24.14
N ASN A 367 -21.51 14.82 -23.78
CA ASN A 367 -21.34 15.97 -22.90
C ASN A 367 -20.94 15.58 -21.47
N SER A 368 -21.49 14.50 -20.92
CA SER A 368 -21.06 14.01 -19.61
C SER A 368 -19.62 13.51 -19.66
N LEU A 369 -19.23 12.76 -20.70
CA LEU A 369 -17.84 12.32 -20.91
C LEU A 369 -16.89 13.50 -21.09
N LYS A 370 -17.27 14.55 -21.82
CA LYS A 370 -16.48 15.79 -21.93
C LYS A 370 -16.28 16.45 -20.57
N SER A 371 -17.31 16.48 -19.72
CA SER A 371 -17.19 17.03 -18.36
C SER A 371 -16.26 16.19 -17.48
N THR A 372 -16.31 14.86 -17.58
CA THR A 372 -15.40 13.98 -16.84
C THR A 372 -13.96 14.11 -17.34
N ILE A 373 -13.74 14.24 -18.65
CA ILE A 373 -12.42 14.49 -19.23
C ILE A 373 -11.86 15.82 -18.70
N SER A 374 -12.66 16.89 -18.72
CA SER A 374 -12.23 18.18 -18.18
C SER A 374 -11.90 18.13 -16.69
N SER A 375 -12.62 17.33 -15.90
CA SER A 375 -12.29 17.10 -14.49
C SER A 375 -10.96 16.36 -14.33
N HIS A 376 -10.74 15.29 -15.11
CA HIS A 376 -9.50 14.54 -15.08
C HIS A 376 -8.30 15.36 -15.55
N ASP A 377 -8.47 16.26 -16.52
CA ASP A 377 -7.42 17.18 -16.95
C ASP A 377 -7.08 18.20 -15.85
N ALA A 378 -8.08 18.70 -15.12
CA ALA A 378 -7.86 19.57 -13.96
C ALA A 378 -7.12 18.83 -12.83
N ASP A 379 -7.51 17.59 -12.53
CA ASP A 379 -6.83 16.74 -11.54
C ASP A 379 -5.39 16.48 -11.97
N LYS A 380 -5.17 16.08 -13.24
CA LYS A 380 -3.83 15.86 -13.79
C LYS A 380 -2.93 17.10 -13.63
N ASN A 381 -3.43 18.28 -13.97
CA ASN A 381 -2.68 19.52 -13.82
C ASN A 381 -2.34 19.79 -12.34
N SER A 382 -3.28 19.57 -11.42
CA SER A 382 -3.02 19.72 -9.98
C SER A 382 -1.97 18.73 -9.45
N LEU A 383 -1.96 17.49 -9.95
CA LEU A 383 -0.95 16.50 -9.62
C LEU A 383 0.41 16.87 -10.23
N GLU A 384 0.45 17.38 -11.45
CA GLU A 384 1.68 17.87 -12.09
C GLU A 384 2.28 19.06 -11.32
N GLU A 385 1.45 20.00 -10.86
CA GLU A 385 1.87 21.09 -9.98
C GLU A 385 2.45 20.57 -8.66
N GLU A 386 1.80 19.59 -8.03
CA GLU A 386 2.29 19.00 -6.78
C GLU A 386 3.60 18.23 -6.98
N VAL A 387 3.74 17.49 -8.09
CA VAL A 387 4.99 16.82 -8.46
C VAL A 387 6.10 17.85 -8.67
N ASN A 388 5.82 18.95 -9.35
CA ASN A 388 6.79 20.03 -9.55
C ASN A 388 7.18 20.70 -8.22
N ARG A 389 6.22 20.89 -7.31
CA ARG A 389 6.46 21.40 -5.95
C ARG A 389 7.36 20.47 -5.14
N LEU A 390 7.10 19.16 -5.17
CA LEU A 390 7.91 18.16 -4.49
C LEU A 390 9.32 18.06 -5.10
N ARG A 391 9.44 18.11 -6.43
CA ARG A 391 10.73 18.18 -7.12
C ARG A 391 11.54 19.41 -6.70
N GLY A 392 10.90 20.58 -6.62
CA GLY A 392 11.53 21.81 -6.11
C GLY A 392 12.01 21.66 -4.67
N ARG A 393 11.22 21.02 -3.80
CA ARG A 393 11.61 20.73 -2.42
C ARG A 393 12.81 19.78 -2.33
N ILE A 394 12.87 18.76 -3.18
CA ILE A 394 14.01 17.85 -3.24
C ILE A 394 15.28 18.60 -3.64
N VAL A 395 15.21 19.46 -4.66
CA VAL A 395 16.36 20.28 -5.08
C VAL A 395 16.82 21.19 -3.96
N ASN A 396 15.90 21.88 -3.26
CA ASN A 396 16.27 22.73 -2.14
C ASN A 396 16.92 21.93 -0.99
N LEU A 397 16.38 20.76 -0.66
CA LEU A 397 16.98 19.88 0.35
C LEU A 397 18.35 19.36 -0.07
N ASP A 398 18.60 19.11 -1.35
CA ASP A 398 19.90 18.69 -1.85
C ASP A 398 20.94 19.83 -1.74
N ILE A 399 20.52 21.06 -2.04
CA ILE A 399 21.34 22.27 -1.81
C ILE A 399 21.64 22.42 -0.31
N ASP A 400 20.65 22.29 0.58
CA ASP A 400 20.86 22.38 2.03
C ASP A 400 21.79 21.26 2.54
N LEU A 401 21.65 20.04 2.02
CA LEU A 401 22.56 18.93 2.32
C LEU A 401 23.97 19.19 1.81
N GLN A 402 24.13 19.83 0.67
CA GLN A 402 25.44 20.21 0.15
C GLN A 402 26.08 21.31 1.01
N ASN A 403 25.33 22.36 1.36
CA ASN A 403 25.80 23.43 2.25
C ASN A 403 26.26 22.86 3.60
N THR A 404 25.45 22.00 4.23
CA THR A 404 25.82 21.37 5.51
C THR A 404 27.03 20.44 5.40
N ARG A 405 27.24 19.77 4.25
CA ARG A 405 28.46 18.99 3.98
C ARG A 405 29.69 19.89 3.85
N GLU A 406 29.56 21.03 3.17
CA GLU A 406 30.63 22.02 3.03
C GLU A 406 30.98 22.64 4.38
N ASP A 407 29.99 23.00 5.20
CA ASP A 407 30.19 23.45 6.58
C ASP A 407 30.93 22.41 7.42
N LEU A 408 30.54 21.13 7.35
CA LEU A 408 31.21 20.06 8.07
C LEU A 408 32.68 19.89 7.65
N LYS A 409 32.98 20.01 6.36
CA LYS A 409 34.36 20.01 5.86
C LYS A 409 35.14 21.19 6.42
N LEU A 410 34.56 22.39 6.40
CA LEU A 410 35.18 23.59 6.95
C LEU A 410 35.45 23.44 8.46
N TRP A 411 34.51 22.89 9.21
CA TRP A 411 34.70 22.59 10.64
C TRP A 411 35.78 21.54 10.88
N GLN A 412 35.86 20.51 10.04
CA GLN A 412 36.91 19.49 10.11
C GLN A 412 38.30 20.09 9.85
N GLU A 413 38.42 20.97 8.85
CA GLU A 413 39.66 21.71 8.57
C GLU A 413 40.04 22.64 9.73
N LYS A 414 39.08 23.40 10.27
CA LYS A 414 39.29 24.24 11.47
C LYS A 414 39.78 23.42 12.67
N TYR A 415 39.16 22.27 12.93
CA TYR A 415 39.59 21.38 14.01
C TYR A 415 41.00 20.82 13.77
N LEU A 416 41.33 20.47 12.53
CA LEU A 416 42.68 20.00 12.17
C LEU A 416 43.73 21.08 12.44
N ILE A 417 43.46 22.32 12.02
CA ILE A 417 44.34 23.47 12.25
C ILE A 417 44.54 23.68 13.76
N GLN A 418 43.46 23.73 14.55
CA GLN A 418 43.55 23.88 16.00
C GLN A 418 44.33 22.74 16.67
N ARG A 419 44.16 21.49 16.20
CA ARG A 419 44.92 20.35 16.71
C ARG A 419 46.42 20.50 16.40
N LEU A 420 46.76 20.92 15.18
CA LEU A 420 48.15 21.16 14.77
C LEU A 420 48.78 22.32 15.56
N GLU A 421 48.05 23.41 15.76
CA GLU A 421 48.49 24.54 16.61
C GLU A 421 48.74 24.08 18.05
N LEU A 422 47.84 23.29 18.64
CA LEU A 422 48.03 22.75 19.98
C LEU A 422 49.22 21.80 20.07
N GLU A 423 49.43 20.95 19.07
CA GLU A 423 50.61 20.09 18.96
C GLU A 423 51.90 20.94 18.86
N GLU A 424 51.90 22.01 18.07
CA GLU A 424 53.01 22.96 17.96
C GLU A 424 53.28 23.68 19.29
N HIS A 425 52.25 24.14 19.99
CA HIS A 425 52.36 24.75 21.31
C HIS A 425 52.88 23.74 22.35
N LEU A 426 52.46 22.48 22.28
CA LEU A 426 52.97 21.42 23.15
C LEU A 426 54.45 21.14 22.88
N ILE A 427 54.86 21.13 21.62
CA ILE A 427 56.27 20.98 21.18
C ILE A 427 57.11 22.19 21.64
N LYS A 428 56.61 23.42 21.48
CA LYS A 428 57.26 24.64 21.98
C LYS A 428 57.39 24.64 23.49
N SER A 429 56.41 24.13 24.25
CA SER A 429 56.50 24.02 25.72
C SER A 429 57.45 22.93 26.21
N LYS A 430 57.78 21.94 25.35
CA LYS A 430 58.73 20.86 25.64
C LYS A 430 60.19 21.21 25.33
N GLN A 431 60.48 22.40 24.79
CA GLN A 431 61.86 22.89 24.73
C GLN A 431 62.35 23.23 26.15
N PRO A 432 63.51 22.69 26.59
CA PRO A 432 63.98 22.85 27.95
C PRO A 432 64.47 24.28 28.21
N LEU A 433 63.97 24.86 29.30
CA LEU A 433 64.51 26.02 29.99
C LEU A 433 66.02 25.84 30.25
N GLY A 434 66.85 26.69 29.66
CA GLY A 434 68.28 26.81 29.92
C GLY A 434 68.73 28.27 29.97
N SER A 435 68.62 28.85 31.17
CA SER A 435 69.33 30.03 31.78
C SER A 435 69.54 31.38 31.02
N PRO A 436 69.30 32.55 31.69
CA PRO A 436 69.76 33.92 31.31
C PRO A 436 71.22 34.17 31.78
N PRO A 437 71.97 35.29 31.48
CA PRO A 437 71.61 36.72 31.24
C PRO A 437 72.29 37.37 29.99
N GLU A 438 71.90 38.55 29.45
CA GLU A 438 72.26 39.90 29.90
C GLU A 438 71.44 40.99 29.15
N GLU A 439 71.09 42.01 29.92
CA GLU A 439 70.64 43.38 29.65
C GLU A 439 70.71 43.95 28.21
N ILE A 440 69.57 44.47 27.71
CA ILE A 440 69.42 45.92 27.42
C ILE A 440 67.99 46.34 27.82
N LEU A 441 67.92 47.15 28.87
CA LEU A 441 66.78 47.94 29.31
C LEU A 441 66.57 49.14 28.37
N ILE A 442 65.38 49.28 27.80
CA ILE A 442 64.75 50.60 27.60
C ILE A 442 63.29 50.49 28.06
N ALA A 443 63.03 51.05 29.24
CA ALA A 443 61.72 51.39 29.81
C ALA A 443 61.04 52.48 28.97
N ARG A 444 59.73 52.80 28.96
CA ARG A 444 58.50 52.66 29.79
C ARG A 444 57.38 53.38 28.95
N PRO A 445 56.12 53.66 29.38
CA PRO A 445 55.25 53.11 30.46
C PRO A 445 53.78 52.81 30.04
N GLU A 446 53.06 52.08 30.93
CA GLU A 446 51.66 52.25 31.42
C GLU A 446 50.50 52.39 30.40
N GLU A 447 49.30 51.82 30.51
CA GLU A 447 48.42 51.46 31.63
C GLU A 447 47.22 50.65 31.04
N LEU A 448 46.55 49.79 31.84
CA LEU A 448 45.22 49.20 31.55
C LEU A 448 44.15 50.32 31.52
N PRO A 449 42.93 50.23 30.89
CA PRO A 449 42.04 49.04 30.92
C PRO A 449 40.97 48.88 29.77
N ASN A 450 40.21 47.79 29.87
CA ASN A 450 38.81 47.60 29.46
C ASN A 450 38.41 47.21 28.02
N ASP A 451 37.41 46.32 28.04
CA ASP A 451 36.65 45.69 26.97
C ASP A 451 36.01 46.64 25.96
N ASP A 452 35.60 46.01 24.87
CA ASP A 452 34.81 46.44 23.72
C ASP A 452 35.57 47.04 22.52
N ASP A 453 35.16 46.54 21.35
CA ASP A 453 35.52 46.93 19.98
C ASP A 453 36.81 46.35 19.39
N ARG A 454 36.76 45.07 18.97
CA ARG A 454 37.56 44.55 17.84
C ARG A 454 37.09 43.19 17.29
N ILE A 455 35.89 43.17 16.69
CA ILE A 455 35.54 42.21 15.63
C ILE A 455 35.03 43.01 14.42
N GLU A 456 35.91 43.79 13.80
CA GLU A 456 35.59 44.51 12.54
C GLU A 456 36.69 44.40 11.46
N HIS A 457 37.65 43.46 11.57
CA HIS A 457 38.63 43.25 10.49
C HIS A 457 38.86 41.77 10.15
N VAL A 458 37.78 41.08 9.79
CA VAL A 458 37.86 39.79 9.06
C VAL A 458 37.08 39.85 7.74
N SER A 459 36.85 41.05 7.19
CA SER A 459 36.12 41.23 5.92
C SER A 459 37.01 41.68 4.74
N ASP A 460 38.32 41.83 4.95
CA ASP A 460 39.23 42.35 3.92
C ASP A 460 40.07 41.27 3.21
N TRP A 461 39.95 39.99 3.59
CA TRP A 461 40.66 38.88 2.92
C TRP A 461 39.79 38.07 1.95
N GLU A 462 38.50 38.40 1.81
CA GLU A 462 37.54 37.65 0.99
C GLU A 462 37.12 38.36 -0.30
N ILE A 463 37.76 39.48 -0.66
CA ILE A 463 37.42 40.27 -1.86
C ILE A 463 38.49 40.18 -2.97
N GLN A 464 39.65 39.55 -2.73
CA GLN A 464 40.70 39.44 -3.76
C GLN A 464 40.57 38.18 -4.66
N GLY A 465 39.74 37.20 -4.29
CA GLY A 465 39.65 35.90 -4.98
C GLY A 465 38.51 35.74 -5.99
N ILE A 466 37.64 36.75 -6.15
CA ILE A 466 36.45 36.68 -7.03
C ILE A 466 36.58 37.63 -8.26
N GLN A 467 37.67 38.41 -8.34
CA GLN A 467 37.86 39.36 -9.44
C GLN A 467 38.46 38.76 -10.73
N ASP A 468 39.02 37.54 -10.68
CA ASP A 468 39.74 36.92 -11.82
C ASP A 468 38.96 35.84 -12.59
N LEU A 469 37.69 35.57 -12.25
CA LEU A 469 36.82 34.65 -13.01
C LEU A 469 35.67 35.33 -13.79
N GLN A 470 35.68 36.67 -13.85
CA GLN A 470 34.65 37.46 -14.55
C GLN A 470 35.22 38.30 -15.70
N GLN A 471 36.32 37.85 -16.32
CA GLN A 471 36.85 38.36 -17.59
C GLN A 471 37.01 37.24 -18.63
N SER A 472 35.91 36.55 -18.94
CA SER A 472 35.76 35.89 -20.23
C SER A 472 34.27 35.71 -20.49
N PHE A 473 33.80 36.24 -21.61
CA PHE A 473 32.42 36.20 -22.14
C PHE A 473 31.49 37.34 -21.71
N GLY A 474 31.66 38.46 -22.40
CA GLY A 474 30.66 39.52 -22.56
C GLY A 474 30.97 40.41 -23.77
N ASP A 475 30.15 40.28 -24.80
CA ASP A 475 29.86 41.21 -25.90
C ASP A 475 30.86 41.49 -27.04
N LYS A 476 30.49 40.96 -28.23
CA LYS A 476 30.49 41.77 -29.47
C LYS A 476 29.21 41.55 -30.27
N ASN A 477 28.39 42.59 -30.28
CA ASN A 477 27.36 42.86 -31.27
C ASN A 477 27.95 43.09 -32.66
N GLY A 478 27.24 42.59 -33.69
CA GLY A 478 26.89 43.39 -34.87
C GLY A 478 27.71 43.23 -36.15
N THR A 479 26.98 42.85 -37.20
CA THR A 479 27.09 43.24 -38.62
C THR A 479 27.78 42.30 -39.64
N SER A 480 26.91 41.77 -40.52
CA SER A 480 27.01 41.59 -41.99
C SER A 480 28.15 40.73 -42.58
N ASP A 481 27.79 39.59 -43.20
CA ASP A 481 27.46 39.46 -44.63
C ASP A 481 27.84 38.06 -45.20
N ALA A 482 26.99 37.58 -46.12
CA ALA A 482 27.15 36.44 -47.05
C ALA A 482 27.38 35.01 -46.48
N GLY A 483 26.61 33.97 -46.81
CA GLY A 483 25.48 33.81 -47.72
C GLY A 483 25.14 32.33 -47.94
N SER A 484 23.92 32.07 -48.44
CA SER A 484 23.50 30.85 -49.17
C SER A 484 23.26 29.58 -48.31
N GLN A 485 22.13 28.86 -48.32
CA GLN A 485 21.08 28.74 -49.32
C GLN A 485 19.89 27.91 -48.76
N TYR A 486 18.67 28.32 -49.15
CA TYR A 486 17.36 27.64 -49.08
C TYR A 486 16.54 27.62 -47.77
N SER A 487 15.51 28.47 -47.82
CA SER A 487 14.26 28.49 -47.06
C SER A 487 13.13 28.06 -48.01
N LEU A 488 12.09 27.36 -47.53
CA LEU A 488 10.72 27.71 -47.88
C LEU A 488 9.69 27.02 -46.95
N ALA A 489 8.94 27.84 -46.23
CA ALA A 489 7.62 27.52 -45.71
C ALA A 489 6.59 28.27 -46.55
N GLU A 490 5.68 27.52 -47.19
CA GLU A 490 4.35 27.90 -47.74
C GLU A 490 4.00 26.72 -48.69
N LEU A 491 2.96 25.93 -48.46
CA LEU A 491 1.56 26.32 -48.61
C LEU A 491 0.66 25.32 -47.84
N SER A 492 -0.35 25.87 -47.18
CA SER A 492 -1.62 25.15 -46.99
C SER A 492 -2.29 24.98 -48.35
N GLN A 493 -2.74 23.76 -48.69
CA GLN A 493 -4.13 23.46 -49.07
C GLN A 493 -4.24 22.07 -49.72
N ASN A 494 -5.18 21.31 -49.14
CA ASN A 494 -6.07 20.32 -49.74
C ASN A 494 -5.61 18.87 -49.96
N GLU A 495 -6.43 17.99 -49.35
CA GLU A 495 -6.89 16.67 -49.81
C GLU A 495 -5.83 15.58 -49.97
N GLU A 496 -6.03 14.32 -49.65
CA GLU A 496 -6.98 13.47 -48.95
C GLU A 496 -6.19 12.15 -48.81
N VAL A 497 -6.75 11.17 -48.11
CA VAL A 497 -6.46 9.73 -48.28
C VAL A 497 -5.35 9.08 -47.42
N ASP A 498 -5.87 8.22 -46.53
CA ASP A 498 -5.37 6.95 -46.01
C ASP A 498 -4.22 6.87 -44.99
N PHE A 499 -4.68 6.93 -43.73
CA PHE A 499 -4.19 6.06 -42.67
C PHE A 499 -4.34 4.58 -43.06
N SER A 500 -3.25 3.92 -43.42
CA SER A 500 -3.11 2.47 -43.21
C SER A 500 -1.66 2.04 -42.98
N SER A 501 -1.40 1.53 -41.77
CA SER A 501 -0.49 0.43 -41.47
C SER A 501 0.97 0.54 -41.95
N SER A 502 1.81 1.27 -41.23
CA SER A 502 3.24 0.94 -41.14
C SER A 502 3.46 -0.11 -40.03
N ILE A 503 3.17 -1.36 -40.35
CA ILE A 503 3.78 -2.53 -39.70
C ILE A 503 4.32 -3.42 -40.81
N ARG A 504 5.57 -3.18 -41.21
CA ARG A 504 6.29 -4.06 -42.12
C ARG A 504 6.65 -5.35 -41.38
N LYS A 505 5.79 -6.37 -41.54
CA LYS A 505 6.14 -7.77 -41.35
C LYS A 505 6.57 -8.37 -42.70
N SER A 506 7.74 -9.02 -42.68
CA SER A 506 8.11 -10.21 -43.46
C SER A 506 7.67 -10.32 -44.93
N SER A 507 8.63 -10.19 -45.85
CA SER A 507 8.55 -10.81 -47.17
C SER A 507 9.47 -12.03 -47.21
N LEU A 508 8.91 -13.20 -46.88
CA LEU A 508 9.43 -14.51 -47.27
C LEU A 508 8.42 -15.10 -48.26
N ALA A 509 8.57 -14.77 -49.54
CA ALA A 509 7.93 -15.49 -50.64
C ALA A 509 8.60 -15.07 -51.94
N SER A 510 9.31 -16.03 -52.55
CA SER A 510 9.62 -16.19 -53.99
C SER A 510 10.95 -16.90 -54.15
N LEU A 511 10.93 -18.23 -54.02
CA LEU A 511 11.89 -19.11 -54.68
C LEU A 511 11.08 -20.01 -55.60
N ASP A 512 10.93 -19.58 -56.85
CA ASP A 512 10.54 -20.46 -57.93
C ASP A 512 11.69 -21.42 -58.20
N LEU A 513 11.39 -22.72 -58.13
CA LEU A 513 12.27 -23.80 -58.47
C LEU A 513 11.70 -24.56 -59.67
N THR A 514 12.59 -24.85 -60.62
CA THR A 514 12.53 -25.88 -61.71
C THR A 514 11.96 -25.44 -63.09
N PRO A 515 12.28 -26.15 -64.20
CA PRO A 515 13.58 -26.72 -64.62
C PRO A 515 13.84 -26.60 -66.16
N SER A 516 14.99 -27.15 -66.61
CA SER A 516 15.21 -27.77 -67.95
C SER A 516 15.82 -26.90 -69.08
N GLN A 517 17.06 -27.22 -69.51
CA GLN A 517 17.32 -28.03 -70.71
C GLN A 517 18.81 -28.14 -71.09
N GLN A 518 19.21 -29.39 -71.33
CA GLN A 518 20.08 -29.90 -72.42
C GLN A 518 21.62 -29.72 -72.42
N GLN A 519 22.28 -30.84 -72.08
CA GLN A 519 23.29 -31.59 -72.85
C GLN A 519 24.18 -30.86 -73.89
N LYS A 520 25.52 -30.94 -73.72
CA LYS A 520 26.41 -31.69 -74.64
C LYS A 520 27.89 -31.77 -74.17
N THR A 521 28.41 -33.00 -74.26
CA THR A 521 29.80 -33.44 -74.59
C THR A 521 31.01 -33.06 -73.72
N LEU A 522 31.70 -34.10 -73.22
CA LEU A 522 33.11 -34.12 -72.78
C LEU A 522 34.07 -33.73 -73.94
N PRO A 523 35.24 -33.12 -73.64
CA PRO A 523 36.45 -33.92 -73.38
C PRO A 523 37.30 -33.43 -72.20
N GLN A 524 38.14 -34.33 -71.68
CA GLN A 524 39.05 -34.14 -70.57
C GLN A 524 39.96 -32.91 -70.76
N SER A 525 39.96 -32.01 -69.78
CA SER A 525 40.84 -30.85 -69.66
C SER A 525 40.99 -30.50 -68.17
N PRO A 526 42.16 -30.04 -67.68
CA PRO A 526 42.39 -29.70 -66.26
C PRO A 526 41.49 -28.57 -65.75
N HIS A 527 40.68 -27.98 -66.62
CA HIS A 527 39.69 -26.96 -66.34
C HIS A 527 38.48 -27.46 -65.52
N ILE A 528 38.13 -28.76 -65.57
CA ILE A 528 36.99 -29.32 -64.82
C ILE A 528 37.28 -29.35 -63.31
N SER A 529 38.49 -29.73 -62.91
CA SER A 529 38.90 -29.69 -61.49
C SER A 529 38.96 -28.25 -60.96
N GLN A 530 39.35 -27.27 -61.80
CA GLN A 530 39.34 -25.86 -61.44
C GLN A 530 37.93 -25.28 -61.32
N MET A 531 36.99 -25.62 -62.22
CA MET A 531 35.58 -25.22 -62.08
C MET A 531 34.89 -25.89 -60.89
N ASN A 532 35.18 -27.17 -60.62
CA ASN A 532 34.68 -27.86 -59.44
C ASN A 532 35.23 -27.22 -58.15
N ALA A 533 36.51 -26.87 -58.10
CA ALA A 533 37.10 -26.13 -56.99
C ALA A 533 36.49 -24.73 -56.82
N GLN A 534 36.18 -24.02 -57.91
CA GLN A 534 35.49 -22.72 -57.87
C GLN A 534 34.04 -22.83 -57.38
N MET A 535 33.29 -23.86 -57.79
CA MET A 535 31.94 -24.13 -57.26
C MET A 535 31.98 -24.50 -55.78
N VAL A 536 32.91 -25.36 -55.36
CA VAL A 536 33.11 -25.71 -53.95
C VAL A 536 33.52 -24.47 -53.13
N SER A 537 34.35 -23.58 -53.68
CA SER A 537 34.70 -22.31 -53.04
C SER A 537 33.51 -21.36 -52.93
N ARG A 538 32.65 -21.28 -53.95
CA ARG A 538 31.40 -20.49 -53.92
C ARG A 538 30.39 -21.06 -52.91
N LEU A 539 30.18 -22.37 -52.91
CA LEU A 539 29.32 -23.05 -51.95
C LEU A 539 29.87 -22.92 -50.53
N GLY A 540 31.18 -23.08 -50.33
CA GLY A 540 31.84 -22.84 -49.05
C GLY A 540 31.70 -21.39 -48.56
N GLY A 541 31.78 -20.42 -49.48
CA GLY A 541 31.51 -19.01 -49.19
C GLY A 541 30.04 -18.76 -48.83
N GLN A 542 29.10 -19.42 -49.49
CA GLN A 542 27.68 -19.33 -49.17
C GLN A 542 27.35 -20.03 -47.84
N ILE A 543 27.95 -21.18 -47.55
CA ILE A 543 27.84 -21.86 -46.25
C ILE A 543 28.34 -20.95 -45.14
N ARG A 544 29.53 -20.35 -45.28
CA ARG A 544 30.04 -19.38 -44.28
C ARG A 544 29.12 -18.19 -44.10
N ARG A 545 28.51 -17.67 -45.17
CA ARG A 545 27.51 -16.58 -45.07
C ARG A 545 26.27 -17.04 -44.31
N LEU A 546 25.72 -18.21 -44.63
CA LEU A 546 24.58 -18.78 -43.94
C LEU A 546 24.90 -19.09 -42.47
N GLU A 547 26.12 -19.56 -42.17
CA GLU A 547 26.60 -19.76 -40.80
C GLU A 547 26.70 -18.43 -40.05
N THR A 548 27.22 -17.37 -40.68
CA THR A 548 27.24 -16.04 -40.06
C THR A 548 25.85 -15.45 -39.86
N GLU A 549 24.94 -15.69 -40.81
CA GLU A 549 23.54 -15.26 -40.70
C GLU A 549 22.83 -16.02 -39.58
N LEU A 550 23.01 -17.35 -39.52
CA LEU A 550 22.47 -18.20 -38.46
C LEU A 550 23.02 -17.78 -37.10
N ALA A 551 24.33 -17.52 -36.98
CA ALA A 551 24.93 -17.00 -35.75
C ALA A 551 24.35 -15.63 -35.38
N SER A 552 24.16 -14.72 -36.35
CA SER A 552 23.54 -13.40 -36.10
C SER A 552 22.08 -13.52 -35.66
N LEU A 553 21.33 -14.47 -36.23
CA LEU A 553 19.94 -14.75 -35.87
C LEU A 553 19.87 -15.38 -34.48
N GLN A 554 20.76 -16.32 -34.15
CA GLN A 554 20.89 -16.89 -32.82
C GLN A 554 21.22 -15.82 -31.78
N ASP A 555 22.17 -14.94 -32.07
CA ASP A 555 22.53 -13.82 -31.20
C ASP A 555 21.35 -12.86 -31.00
N SER A 556 20.65 -12.49 -32.07
CA SER A 556 19.47 -11.62 -31.99
C SER A 556 18.35 -12.26 -31.17
N ASN A 557 18.12 -13.56 -31.32
CA ASN A 557 17.12 -14.30 -30.55
C ASN A 557 17.52 -14.38 -29.07
N SER A 558 18.81 -14.61 -28.77
CA SER A 558 19.32 -14.59 -27.40
C SER A 558 19.15 -13.21 -26.72
N ARG A 559 19.33 -12.12 -27.48
CA ARG A 559 19.11 -10.74 -26.99
C ARG A 559 17.62 -10.49 -26.73
N LEU A 560 16.75 -10.87 -27.67
CA LEU A 560 15.29 -10.76 -27.49
C LEU A 560 14.79 -11.58 -26.30
N LEU A 561 15.35 -12.78 -26.06
CA LEU A 561 15.01 -13.58 -24.88
C LEU A 561 15.43 -12.90 -23.57
N LYS A 562 16.61 -12.27 -23.54
CA LYS A 562 17.06 -11.48 -22.38
C LYS A 562 16.20 -10.24 -22.16
N GLU A 563 15.85 -9.51 -23.21
CA GLU A 563 14.93 -8.36 -23.13
C GLU A 563 13.54 -8.80 -22.66
N LYS A 564 13.01 -9.91 -23.17
CA LYS A 564 11.75 -10.51 -22.71
C LYS A 564 11.82 -10.84 -21.21
N GLN A 565 12.91 -11.45 -20.75
CA GLN A 565 13.08 -11.77 -19.34
C GLN A 565 13.15 -10.48 -18.48
N ASN A 566 13.92 -9.48 -18.91
CA ASN A 566 14.01 -8.20 -18.21
C ASN A 566 12.65 -7.50 -18.12
N ILE A 567 11.88 -7.48 -19.23
CA ILE A 567 10.53 -6.91 -19.24
C ILE A 567 9.63 -7.70 -18.29
N ASN A 568 9.69 -9.02 -18.30
CA ASN A 568 8.91 -9.85 -17.38
C ASN A 568 9.25 -9.56 -15.92
N ASP A 569 10.53 -9.42 -15.58
CA ASP A 569 10.97 -9.05 -14.24
C ASP A 569 10.49 -7.64 -13.84
N THR A 570 10.48 -6.68 -14.78
CA THR A 570 9.91 -5.34 -14.52
C THR A 570 8.39 -5.38 -14.35
N ILE A 571 7.67 -6.21 -15.09
CA ILE A 571 6.22 -6.41 -14.93
C ILE A 571 5.93 -6.99 -13.55
N VAL A 572 6.69 -8.00 -13.11
CA VAL A 572 6.54 -8.58 -11.77
C VAL A 572 6.76 -7.53 -10.68
N LYS A 573 7.80 -6.69 -10.81
CA LYS A 573 8.05 -5.57 -9.87
C LYS A 573 6.90 -4.58 -9.84
N LEU A 574 6.41 -4.14 -11.01
CA LEU A 574 5.26 -3.24 -11.11
C LEU A 574 3.99 -3.86 -10.52
N MET A 575 3.79 -5.17 -10.68
CA MET A 575 2.68 -5.89 -10.06
C MET A 575 2.79 -5.95 -8.53
N GLU A 576 4.00 -6.06 -7.99
CA GLU A 576 4.25 -6.01 -6.55
C GLU A 576 4.02 -4.59 -5.99
N GLU A 577 4.55 -3.58 -6.65
CA GLU A 577 4.31 -2.17 -6.30
C GLU A 577 2.82 -1.81 -6.33
N ASN A 578 2.07 -2.30 -7.33
CA ASN A 578 0.62 -2.09 -7.41
C ASN A 578 -0.13 -2.80 -6.28
N ARG A 579 0.29 -4.00 -5.87
CA ARG A 579 -0.26 -4.68 -4.68
C ARG A 579 0.02 -3.86 -3.41
N ASN A 580 1.24 -3.36 -3.24
CA ASN A 580 1.60 -2.52 -2.10
C ASN A 580 0.80 -1.20 -2.08
N ALA A 581 0.59 -0.58 -3.25
CA ALA A 581 -0.25 0.61 -3.39
C ALA A 581 -1.72 0.33 -3.02
N LYS A 582 -2.26 -0.83 -3.40
CA LYS A 582 -3.62 -1.25 -2.99
C LYS A 582 -3.72 -1.49 -1.48
N GLN A 583 -2.72 -2.14 -0.88
CA GLN A 583 -2.69 -2.39 0.56
C GLN A 583 -2.62 -1.08 1.37
N THR A 584 -1.74 -0.16 0.97
CA THR A 584 -1.64 1.17 1.62
C THR A 584 -2.90 2.00 1.45
N LYS A 585 -3.56 1.92 0.28
CA LYS A 585 -4.87 2.55 0.06
C LYS A 585 -5.94 1.98 0.99
N SER A 586 -6.01 0.66 1.16
CA SER A 586 -6.94 0.01 2.11
C SER A 586 -6.70 0.48 3.54
N GLN A 587 -5.43 0.53 3.98
CA GLN A 587 -5.06 1.03 5.31
C GLN A 587 -5.40 2.52 5.49
N LEU A 588 -5.26 3.33 4.44
CA LEU A 588 -5.65 4.74 4.45
C LEU A 588 -7.17 4.89 4.60
N GLU A 589 -7.95 4.09 3.86
CA GLU A 589 -9.41 4.06 3.93
C GLU A 589 -9.89 3.62 5.33
N GLU A 590 -9.29 2.59 5.92
CA GLU A 590 -9.57 2.15 7.29
C GLU A 590 -9.24 3.23 8.33
N SER A 591 -8.08 3.88 8.21
CA SER A 591 -7.66 4.97 9.09
C SER A 591 -8.60 6.18 8.99
N LEU A 592 -9.02 6.52 7.76
CA LEU A 592 -9.98 7.58 7.50
C LEU A 592 -11.36 7.24 8.09
N ALA A 593 -11.83 6.00 7.94
CA ALA A 593 -13.07 5.53 8.55
C ALA A 593 -13.01 5.60 10.08
N HIS A 594 -11.87 5.23 10.68
CA HIS A 594 -11.66 5.34 12.12
C HIS A 594 -11.66 6.80 12.59
N SER A 595 -11.00 7.71 11.85
CA SER A 595 -11.00 9.15 12.13
C SER A 595 -12.42 9.72 12.08
N ASN A 596 -13.21 9.39 11.06
CA ASN A 596 -14.59 9.83 10.93
C ASN A 596 -15.48 9.27 12.06
N ALA A 597 -15.27 8.03 12.48
CA ALA A 597 -15.98 7.44 13.62
C ALA A 597 -15.63 8.17 14.93
N LEU A 598 -14.36 8.54 15.11
CA LEU A 598 -13.90 9.30 16.28
C LEU A 598 -14.45 10.73 16.28
N GLU A 599 -14.50 11.39 15.12
CA GLU A 599 -15.10 12.71 14.95
C GLU A 599 -16.60 12.69 15.26
N LYS A 600 -17.33 11.68 14.78
CA LYS A 600 -18.75 11.48 15.16
C LYS A 600 -18.91 11.32 16.66
N LYS A 601 -18.07 10.48 17.31
CA LYS A 601 -18.09 10.33 18.77
C LYS A 601 -17.80 11.66 19.47
N LEU A 602 -16.80 12.40 19.02
CA LEU A 602 -16.47 13.70 19.58
C LEU A 602 -17.67 14.68 19.46
N ASN A 603 -18.30 14.77 18.29
CA ASN A 603 -19.48 15.60 18.09
C ASN A 603 -20.64 15.18 18.99
N THR A 604 -20.90 13.88 19.16
CA THR A 604 -21.93 13.42 20.11
C THR A 604 -21.58 13.77 21.55
N THR A 605 -20.31 13.67 21.96
CA THR A 605 -19.90 14.06 23.31
C THR A 605 -19.96 15.57 23.52
N LEU A 606 -19.68 16.37 22.49
CA LEU A 606 -19.84 17.83 22.53
C LEU A 606 -21.31 18.22 22.63
N GLN A 607 -22.20 17.53 21.91
CA GLN A 607 -23.64 17.73 22.03
C GLN A 607 -24.14 17.38 23.45
N LEU A 608 -23.76 16.20 23.97
CA LEU A 608 -24.11 15.81 25.34
C LEU A 608 -23.53 16.76 26.39
N LEU A 609 -22.34 17.32 26.15
CA LEU A 609 -21.75 18.34 27.01
C LEU A 609 -22.52 19.66 26.94
N GLY A 610 -22.99 20.05 25.75
CA GLY A 610 -23.89 21.19 25.53
C GLY A 610 -25.20 21.03 26.29
N GLU A 611 -25.90 19.90 26.11
CA GLU A 611 -27.15 19.58 26.82
C GLU A 611 -26.96 19.59 28.35
N ARG A 612 -25.81 19.09 28.84
CA ARG A 612 -25.48 19.17 30.27
C ARG A 612 -25.19 20.59 30.75
N SER A 613 -24.53 21.41 29.92
CA SER A 613 -24.27 22.81 30.24
C SER A 613 -25.57 23.61 30.32
N GLU A 614 -26.49 23.39 29.37
CA GLU A 614 -27.83 24.00 29.38
C GLU A 614 -28.61 23.58 30.63
N ARG A 615 -28.58 22.29 31.00
CA ARG A 615 -29.21 21.80 32.24
C ARG A 615 -28.67 22.46 33.49
N VAL A 616 -27.35 22.71 33.54
CA VAL A 616 -26.73 23.39 34.68
C VAL A 616 -27.17 24.86 34.73
N GLU A 617 -27.21 25.54 33.59
CA GLU A 617 -27.68 26.93 33.50
C GLU A 617 -29.15 27.07 33.92
N GLU A 618 -30.02 26.14 33.50
CA GLU A 618 -31.41 26.05 33.97
C GLU A 618 -31.48 25.92 35.51
N LEU A 619 -30.71 25.00 36.09
CA LEU A 619 -30.70 24.80 37.55
C LEU A 619 -30.11 26.00 38.30
N GLU A 620 -29.12 26.68 37.73
CA GLU A 620 -28.57 27.91 38.31
C GLU A 620 -29.60 29.03 38.31
N ASN A 621 -30.39 29.16 37.23
CA ASN A 621 -31.51 30.09 37.16
C ASN A 621 -32.60 29.74 38.18
N ASP A 622 -33.02 28.47 38.26
CA ASP A 622 -33.99 28.00 39.27
C ASP A 622 -33.53 28.32 40.71
N VAL A 623 -32.25 28.15 41.00
CA VAL A 623 -31.66 28.49 42.30
C VAL A 623 -31.67 30.00 42.55
N ASN A 624 -31.40 30.81 41.53
CA ASN A 624 -31.45 32.27 41.65
C ASN A 624 -32.89 32.76 41.87
N ASP A 625 -33.86 32.21 41.15
CA ASP A 625 -35.29 32.49 41.36
C ASP A 625 -35.72 32.10 42.78
N LEU A 626 -35.27 30.95 43.29
CA LEU A 626 -35.54 30.53 44.66
C LEU A 626 -34.93 31.50 45.69
N LYS A 627 -33.70 31.99 45.44
CA LYS A 627 -33.07 33.01 46.29
C LYS A 627 -33.87 34.32 46.25
N GLU A 628 -34.34 34.76 45.09
CA GLU A 628 -35.15 35.96 44.96
C GLU A 628 -36.49 35.82 45.70
N LEU A 629 -37.16 34.67 45.57
CA LEU A 629 -38.36 34.35 46.33
C LEU A 629 -38.11 34.36 47.85
N MET A 630 -37.00 33.76 48.32
CA MET A 630 -36.61 33.79 49.72
C MET A 630 -36.31 35.22 50.19
N HIS A 631 -35.59 36.02 49.40
CA HIS A 631 -35.33 37.43 49.70
C HIS A 631 -36.63 38.23 49.79
N MET A 632 -37.56 38.04 48.86
CA MET A 632 -38.87 38.68 48.89
C MET A 632 -39.68 38.26 50.12
N GLN A 633 -39.67 36.98 50.49
CA GLN A 633 -40.35 36.50 51.70
C GLN A 633 -39.75 37.11 52.97
N VAL A 634 -38.42 37.17 53.07
CA VAL A 634 -37.73 37.82 54.20
C VAL A 634 -38.06 39.31 54.25
N GLN A 635 -38.03 40.00 53.10
CA GLN A 635 -38.39 41.41 52.99
C GLN A 635 -39.83 41.66 53.46
N GLN A 636 -40.79 40.82 53.03
CA GLN A 636 -42.18 40.90 53.50
C GLN A 636 -42.29 40.67 55.01
N MET A 637 -41.54 39.71 55.59
CA MET A 637 -41.52 39.50 57.04
C MET A 637 -40.97 40.71 57.79
N VAL A 638 -39.92 41.35 57.28
CA VAL A 638 -39.35 42.57 57.85
C VAL A 638 -40.37 43.71 57.80
N GLU A 639 -41.02 43.93 56.67
CA GLU A 639 -42.06 44.96 56.53
C GLU A 639 -43.26 44.73 57.45
N LEU A 640 -43.67 43.48 57.65
CA LEU A 640 -44.71 43.12 58.62
C LEU A 640 -44.27 43.38 60.06
N GLN A 641 -43.01 43.07 60.40
CA GLN A 641 -42.44 43.35 61.71
C GLN A 641 -42.35 44.85 61.98
N ASP A 642 -41.97 45.64 60.97
CA ASP A 642 -41.91 47.10 61.06
C ASP A 642 -43.30 47.74 61.16
N ARG A 643 -44.33 47.18 60.51
CA ARG A 643 -45.73 47.62 60.69
C ARG A 643 -46.34 47.26 62.04
N ALA A 644 -45.84 46.20 62.69
CA ALA A 644 -46.32 45.77 64.00
C ALA A 644 -45.67 46.53 65.17
N ARG A 645 -44.56 47.23 64.91
CA ARG A 645 -43.93 48.19 65.82
C ARG A 645 -44.55 49.57 65.67
#